data_AF-A0A3B0AKG8-F1
#
_entry.id   AF-A0A3B0AKG8-F1
#
_cell.length_a   1.000
_cell.length_b   1.000
_cell.length_c   1.000
_cell.angle_alpha   90.00
_cell.angle_beta   90.00
_cell.angle_gamma   90.00
#
_symmetry.space_group_name_H-M   'P 1'
#
loop_
_entity.id
_entity.type
_entity.pdbx_description
1 polymer ?
#
loop_
_entity_poly.entity_id
_entity_poly.type
_entity_poly.pdbx_seq_one_letter_code
_entity_poly.pdbx_strand_id
1 'polypeptide(L)'
;MGEQIAETYTTRRPVITARAAATFEPVGRSVASARAFVRDTLQGWGHPDIIDDAVVLTSELVTNAVVHAGTAADVLCMRTGTGVRVEVADRYPEREVPLQSSARRIGGVDREGGRGLLLCAALATRWGVEYTPTHKQVWFQLDLPDRPAGTRSAGPALPTEALPLADPRVRVAVVQLDRTGSISAWNDDADALFGFTADQVVGKPLTDFAAWPHTPGTSTGIAEALRLSRWEGSYGIRGADGRITPVYASHLRVRDNEGAPSTVCLLVREEERAVLQSMQRTPASDSGTTDRTTVDPFEVFIGSPAPDDLDGLLQRTVERARDMLDGDAAYLLLATDDETELEVRASTGLPSARQRFARVPVEAGTGRYGSARMPAVHEDLAVIPGAVPLLADTGMRSVVTVPLKVEGRLTGSLGVAAEAPGRYSNEEALRLQFAADRIALAVERARLNELERLRRGSLSFLVEASDLLAGTLDRDQTLALMAQMTVPTLATWCAVYTVADPASEPELSYVLHEDEDRIDGLKTLLGKLAPPDPVPTPGARVWTAPSEAAQAAAVRGSLRSLGLAGSTGHPAALSTSLATAAAVGGETVVLPLVARNRVIGMLTLGKPTDDHFRQEILELAEDLSRRAALALDNARLYSERTAISQSLQRSLLPPELLHVPGVEVDVIYRAAGEGNEVGGDFYDLFPIRDGAYGFAIGDVCGTGPEAAAVTGLARHALRLLAREGYGGPAVLERLNAAILDEGARSRFLTLLYGELRPQEDGSAVLKVVCAGHPLPLRLRQDGTVEAAADPQPLLGVMEDLELYEQTVTLEPGDVLLCVTDGVTERREGTRMLGDDGLTDLLTTCTGLTAGAVAARVLRAVERFAAEPASDDMAILAMRVPELELE
;
A
#
# COMPACT_ATOMS: atom_id res chain seq x y z
N MET A 1 -59.63 4.31 -65.51
CA MET A 1 -60.84 3.85 -64.82
C MET A 1 -60.40 3.31 -63.48
N GLY A 2 -60.87 3.90 -62.38
CA GLY A 2 -60.54 3.48 -61.01
C GLY A 2 -60.06 4.64 -60.14
N GLU A 3 -60.96 5.14 -59.31
CA GLU A 3 -60.75 6.13 -58.24
C GLU A 3 -59.64 5.70 -57.27
N GLN A 4 -58.87 6.66 -56.76
CA GLN A 4 -58.18 6.49 -55.48
C GLN A 4 -58.30 7.77 -54.66
N ILE A 5 -58.80 7.54 -53.45
CA ILE A 5 -59.32 8.47 -52.46
C ILE A 5 -58.21 9.36 -51.91
N ALA A 6 -58.53 10.64 -51.72
CA ALA A 6 -57.75 11.57 -50.93
C ALA A 6 -57.82 11.18 -49.44
N GLU A 7 -56.71 10.72 -48.86
CA GLU A 7 -56.52 10.68 -47.41
C GLU A 7 -55.50 11.74 -46.98
N THR A 8 -56.05 12.76 -46.33
CA THR A 8 -55.33 13.83 -45.62
C THR A 8 -54.47 13.23 -44.51
N TYR A 9 -53.14 13.19 -44.69
CA TYR A 9 -52.20 12.97 -43.59
C TYR A 9 -52.16 14.22 -42.71
N THR A 10 -53.10 14.30 -41.76
CA THR A 10 -53.02 15.20 -40.62
C THR A 10 -51.87 14.72 -39.73
N THR A 11 -50.69 15.34 -39.81
CA THR A 11 -49.58 15.10 -38.89
C THR A 11 -50.04 15.50 -37.48
N ARG A 12 -50.56 14.54 -36.70
CA ARG A 12 -50.87 14.73 -35.28
C ARG A 12 -49.57 15.15 -34.59
N ARG A 13 -49.50 16.41 -34.13
CA ARG A 13 -48.43 16.86 -33.24
C ARG A 13 -48.46 16.00 -31.97
N PRO A 14 -47.31 15.52 -31.47
CA PRO A 14 -47.26 14.65 -30.31
C PRO A 14 -47.84 15.38 -29.09
N VAL A 15 -48.71 14.71 -28.34
CA VAL A 15 -49.33 15.25 -27.12
C VAL A 15 -48.24 15.45 -26.06
N ILE A 16 -48.11 16.68 -25.56
CA ILE A 16 -47.18 17.02 -24.48
C ILE A 16 -47.80 16.54 -23.18
N THR A 17 -47.09 15.68 -22.45
CA THR A 17 -47.55 15.10 -21.18
C THR A 17 -46.97 15.83 -19.96
N ALA A 18 -45.84 16.53 -20.10
CA ALA A 18 -45.26 17.37 -19.03
C ALA A 18 -44.39 18.49 -19.61
N ARG A 19 -44.27 19.61 -18.89
CA ARG A 19 -43.50 20.80 -19.30
C ARG A 19 -42.85 21.46 -18.08
N ALA A 20 -41.60 21.91 -18.21
CA ALA A 20 -40.91 22.73 -17.20
C ALA A 20 -40.02 23.78 -17.88
N ALA A 21 -39.97 25.01 -17.35
CA ALA A 21 -39.17 26.09 -17.93
C ALA A 21 -38.39 26.86 -16.87
N ALA A 22 -37.21 27.37 -17.23
CA ALA A 22 -36.41 28.26 -16.39
C ALA A 22 -35.54 29.20 -17.24
N THR A 23 -35.37 30.43 -16.77
CA THR A 23 -34.52 31.45 -17.40
C THR A 23 -33.22 31.60 -16.62
N PHE A 24 -32.09 31.69 -17.32
CA PHE A 24 -30.77 31.80 -16.72
C PHE A 24 -30.03 33.04 -17.25
N GLU A 25 -29.61 33.91 -16.33
CA GLU A 25 -28.87 35.15 -16.64
C GLU A 25 -27.49 34.88 -17.30
N PRO A 26 -26.89 35.85 -18.02
CA PRO A 26 -25.62 35.68 -18.71
C PRO A 26 -24.41 35.74 -17.74
N VAL A 27 -24.35 34.83 -16.77
CA VAL A 27 -23.28 34.72 -15.76
C VAL A 27 -22.73 33.30 -15.73
N GLY A 28 -21.42 33.13 -15.45
CA GLY A 28 -20.74 31.83 -15.57
C GLY A 28 -21.36 30.67 -14.76
N ARG A 29 -22.06 30.96 -13.66
CA ARG A 29 -22.77 29.94 -12.85
C ARG A 29 -24.05 29.40 -13.51
N SER A 30 -24.61 30.11 -14.48
CA SER A 30 -25.88 29.78 -15.12
C SER A 30 -25.86 28.47 -15.89
N VAL A 31 -24.72 28.08 -16.45
CA VAL A 31 -24.57 26.78 -17.12
C VAL A 31 -24.73 25.64 -16.12
N ALA A 32 -24.13 25.76 -14.92
CA ALA A 32 -24.27 24.77 -13.87
C ALA A 32 -25.70 24.71 -13.32
N SER A 33 -26.36 25.86 -13.16
CA SER A 33 -27.76 25.94 -12.75
C SER A 33 -28.72 25.34 -13.79
N ALA A 34 -28.47 25.53 -15.09
CA ALA A 34 -29.26 24.93 -16.15
C ALA A 34 -29.10 23.41 -16.21
N ARG A 35 -27.87 22.89 -16.01
CA ARG A 35 -27.64 21.44 -15.87
C ARG A 35 -28.40 20.85 -14.69
N ALA A 36 -28.39 21.54 -13.54
CA ALA A 36 -29.13 21.10 -12.36
C ALA A 36 -30.64 21.09 -12.62
N PHE A 37 -31.18 22.14 -13.26
CA PHE A 37 -32.59 22.24 -13.63
C PHE A 37 -33.06 21.10 -14.55
N VAL A 38 -32.32 20.79 -15.62
CA VAL A 38 -32.67 19.70 -16.55
C VAL A 38 -32.57 18.35 -15.88
N ARG A 39 -31.51 18.13 -15.08
CA ARG A 39 -31.34 16.92 -14.26
C ARG A 39 -32.53 16.70 -13.32
N ASP A 40 -32.87 17.71 -12.52
CA ASP A 40 -33.94 17.62 -11.53
C ASP A 40 -35.30 17.43 -12.20
N THR A 41 -35.53 18.07 -13.36
CA THR A 41 -36.76 17.91 -14.15
C THR A 41 -36.93 16.49 -14.69
N LEU A 42 -35.91 15.95 -15.34
CA LEU A 42 -35.94 14.59 -15.91
C LEU A 42 -36.00 13.53 -14.83
N GLN A 43 -35.31 13.75 -13.72
CA GLN A 43 -35.37 12.88 -12.55
C GLN A 43 -36.76 12.90 -11.94
N GLY A 44 -37.38 14.08 -11.79
CA GLY A 44 -38.77 14.23 -11.36
C GLY A 44 -39.79 13.62 -12.31
N TRP A 45 -39.45 13.46 -13.59
CA TRP A 45 -40.29 12.78 -14.58
C TRP A 45 -40.09 11.26 -14.65
N GLY A 46 -39.18 10.69 -13.86
CA GLY A 46 -38.90 9.26 -13.83
C GLY A 46 -38.12 8.76 -15.05
N HIS A 47 -37.28 9.61 -15.65
CA HIS A 47 -36.44 9.28 -16.80
C HIS A 47 -34.95 9.54 -16.55
N PRO A 48 -34.35 8.88 -15.55
CA PRO A 48 -32.93 9.06 -15.25
C PRO A 48 -32.02 8.54 -16.37
N ASP A 49 -32.51 7.62 -17.19
CA ASP A 49 -31.78 6.95 -18.28
C ASP A 49 -31.28 7.89 -19.39
N ILE A 50 -31.84 9.10 -19.49
CA ILE A 50 -31.49 10.11 -20.51
C ILE A 50 -30.88 11.38 -19.92
N ILE A 51 -30.66 11.41 -18.59
CA ILE A 51 -30.16 12.60 -17.88
C ILE A 51 -28.78 13.01 -18.36
N ASP A 52 -27.85 12.06 -18.48
CA ASP A 52 -26.46 12.39 -18.81
C ASP A 52 -26.37 13.01 -20.21
N ASP A 53 -27.02 12.39 -21.19
CA ASP A 53 -27.12 12.90 -22.56
C ASP A 53 -27.80 14.28 -22.59
N ALA A 54 -28.91 14.46 -21.88
CA ALA A 54 -29.63 15.73 -21.82
C ALA A 54 -28.82 16.84 -21.11
N VAL A 55 -28.11 16.52 -20.04
CA VAL A 55 -27.30 17.47 -19.26
C VAL A 55 -26.10 17.94 -20.07
N VAL A 56 -25.43 17.03 -20.80
CA VAL A 56 -24.32 17.37 -21.70
C VAL A 56 -24.82 18.31 -22.80
N LEU A 57 -25.88 17.94 -23.51
CA LEU A 57 -26.45 18.76 -24.58
C LEU A 57 -26.94 20.12 -24.08
N THR A 58 -27.60 20.16 -22.91
CA THR A 58 -28.03 21.42 -22.29
C THR A 58 -26.85 22.31 -21.91
N SER A 59 -25.78 21.72 -21.37
CA SER A 59 -24.57 22.46 -21.01
C SER A 59 -23.98 23.17 -22.22
N GLU A 60 -23.90 22.48 -23.36
CA GLU A 60 -23.38 23.05 -24.60
C GLU A 60 -24.28 24.17 -25.16
N LEU A 61 -25.59 23.95 -25.20
CA LEU A 61 -26.54 24.94 -25.72
C LEU A 61 -26.62 26.20 -24.84
N VAL A 62 -26.64 26.04 -23.52
CA VAL A 62 -26.68 27.17 -22.58
C VAL A 62 -25.34 27.91 -22.54
N THR A 63 -24.21 27.21 -22.68
CA THR A 63 -22.89 27.87 -22.82
C THR A 63 -22.85 28.72 -24.08
N ASN A 64 -23.43 28.25 -25.19
CA ASN A 64 -23.55 29.06 -26.41
C ASN A 64 -24.39 30.33 -26.21
N ALA A 65 -25.51 30.25 -25.49
CA ALA A 65 -26.36 31.41 -25.22
C ALA A 65 -25.75 32.39 -24.20
N VAL A 66 -25.23 31.88 -23.07
CA VAL A 66 -24.75 32.69 -21.94
C VAL A 66 -23.33 33.19 -22.13
N VAL A 67 -22.40 32.33 -22.54
CA VAL A 67 -20.96 32.66 -22.61
C VAL A 67 -20.60 33.25 -23.96
N HIS A 68 -21.12 32.67 -25.05
CA HIS A 68 -20.74 33.08 -26.40
C HIS A 68 -21.64 34.16 -27.02
N ALA A 69 -22.92 34.22 -26.63
CA ALA A 69 -23.85 35.27 -27.06
C ALA A 69 -24.10 36.34 -25.97
N GLY A 70 -23.71 36.10 -24.72
CA GLY A 70 -23.81 37.09 -23.63
C GLY A 70 -25.25 37.43 -23.23
N THR A 71 -26.21 36.56 -23.50
CA THR A 71 -27.63 36.80 -23.25
C THR A 71 -28.23 35.81 -22.27
N ALA A 72 -29.37 36.18 -21.67
CA ALA A 72 -30.13 35.25 -20.86
C ALA A 72 -30.63 34.07 -21.71
N ALA A 73 -30.54 32.87 -21.16
CA ALA A 73 -30.96 31.63 -21.81
C ALA A 73 -32.27 31.13 -21.19
N ASP A 74 -33.30 31.01 -22.01
CA ASP A 74 -34.60 30.42 -21.65
C ASP A 74 -34.56 28.92 -21.97
N VAL A 75 -34.54 28.06 -20.94
CA VAL A 75 -34.52 26.60 -21.10
C VAL A 75 -35.91 26.02 -20.86
N LEU A 76 -36.41 25.24 -21.80
CA LEU A 76 -37.72 24.60 -21.77
C LEU A 76 -37.60 23.09 -21.98
N CYS A 77 -38.04 22.30 -21.02
CA CYS A 77 -38.18 20.85 -21.14
C CYS A 77 -39.64 20.50 -21.46
N MET A 78 -39.85 19.59 -22.41
CA MET A 78 -41.16 19.05 -22.78
C MET A 78 -41.09 17.53 -22.91
N ARG A 79 -41.97 16.82 -22.21
CA ARG A 79 -42.15 15.37 -22.34
C ARG A 79 -43.31 15.08 -23.28
N THR A 80 -43.11 14.14 -24.19
CA THR A 80 -44.13 13.54 -25.04
C THR A 80 -44.25 12.04 -24.74
N GLY A 81 -45.24 11.36 -25.30
CA GLY A 81 -45.37 9.91 -25.16
C GLY A 81 -44.19 9.09 -25.69
N THR A 82 -43.35 9.67 -26.55
CA THR A 82 -42.25 8.95 -27.24
C THR A 82 -40.85 9.49 -26.92
N GLY A 83 -40.73 10.59 -26.18
CA GLY A 83 -39.44 11.27 -25.98
C GLY A 83 -39.51 12.55 -25.17
N VAL A 84 -38.34 13.08 -24.81
CA VAL A 84 -38.19 14.40 -24.18
C VAL A 84 -37.49 15.36 -25.12
N ARG A 85 -38.08 16.54 -25.30
CA ARG A 85 -37.52 17.65 -26.06
C ARG A 85 -37.07 18.76 -25.12
N VAL A 86 -35.84 19.22 -25.28
CA VAL A 86 -35.29 20.36 -24.54
C VAL A 86 -34.99 21.48 -25.53
N GLU A 87 -35.43 22.69 -25.21
CA GLU A 87 -35.26 23.88 -26.02
C GLU A 87 -34.50 24.93 -25.22
N VAL A 88 -33.57 25.63 -25.87
CA VAL A 88 -32.80 26.73 -25.30
C VAL A 88 -32.96 27.92 -26.23
N ALA A 89 -33.60 28.98 -25.74
CA ALA A 89 -33.80 30.22 -26.48
C ALA A 89 -32.92 31.35 -25.94
N ASP A 90 -32.40 32.16 -26.85
CA ASP A 90 -31.64 33.39 -26.58
C ASP A 90 -32.32 34.61 -27.24
N ARG A 91 -32.05 35.81 -26.72
CA ARG A 91 -32.68 37.08 -27.15
C ARG A 91 -31.81 37.90 -28.12
N TYR A 92 -30.95 37.26 -28.92
CA TYR A 92 -30.04 37.98 -29.84
C TYR A 92 -29.90 37.31 -31.22
N PRO A 93 -30.80 37.61 -32.19
CA PRO A 93 -30.90 36.88 -33.45
C PRO A 93 -29.83 37.24 -34.50
N GLU A 94 -28.91 38.18 -34.25
CA GLU A 94 -27.96 38.69 -35.26
C GLU A 94 -26.80 37.74 -35.63
N ARG A 95 -26.70 36.55 -35.01
CA ARG A 95 -25.64 35.56 -35.30
C ARG A 95 -26.22 34.32 -35.98
N GLU A 96 -26.09 34.26 -37.31
CA GLU A 96 -26.46 33.07 -38.09
C GLU A 96 -25.70 31.83 -37.59
N VAL A 97 -26.44 30.75 -37.28
CA VAL A 97 -25.87 29.41 -37.16
C VAL A 97 -25.64 28.87 -38.57
N PRO A 98 -24.45 28.33 -38.91
CA PRO A 98 -24.19 27.80 -40.24
C PRO A 98 -25.14 26.62 -40.52
N LEU A 99 -26.16 26.84 -41.36
CA LEU A 99 -26.99 25.76 -41.88
C LEU A 99 -26.18 25.00 -42.95
N GLN A 100 -26.10 23.69 -42.79
CA GLN A 100 -25.34 22.79 -43.67
C GLN A 100 -25.83 22.88 -45.12
N SER A 101 -25.02 23.49 -45.98
CA SER A 101 -25.03 23.20 -47.41
C SER A 101 -23.68 22.61 -47.81
N SER A 102 -23.74 21.41 -48.41
CA SER A 102 -22.68 20.67 -49.12
C SER A 102 -21.70 19.82 -48.30
N ALA A 103 -21.67 18.54 -48.67
CA ALA A 103 -20.68 17.57 -48.25
C ALA A 103 -19.28 17.96 -48.79
N ARG A 104 -18.34 18.35 -47.91
CA ARG A 104 -16.90 17.97 -47.96
C ARG A 104 -16.04 18.57 -46.84
N ARG A 105 -15.21 17.67 -46.29
CA ARG A 105 -13.94 17.81 -45.53
C ARG A 105 -13.98 18.40 -44.11
N ILE A 106 -13.69 17.49 -43.17
CA ILE A 106 -13.12 17.75 -41.84
C ILE A 106 -11.93 18.71 -42.00
N GLY A 107 -12.02 19.91 -41.43
CA GLY A 107 -10.95 20.89 -41.48
C GLY A 107 -10.88 21.73 -40.20
N GLY A 108 -9.78 21.57 -39.45
CA GLY A 108 -9.26 22.48 -38.42
C GLY A 108 -9.96 22.44 -37.06
N VAL A 109 -9.25 21.98 -36.03
CA VAL A 109 -9.70 21.84 -34.63
C VAL A 109 -9.90 23.19 -33.89
N ASP A 110 -9.57 24.32 -34.52
CA ASP A 110 -9.42 25.64 -33.88
C ASP A 110 -10.53 26.67 -34.22
N ARG A 111 -11.78 26.24 -34.47
CA ARG A 111 -12.94 27.15 -34.54
C ARG A 111 -13.96 26.82 -33.46
N GLU A 112 -14.02 27.65 -32.42
CA GLU A 112 -14.79 27.44 -31.17
C GLU A 112 -16.33 27.40 -31.35
N GLY A 113 -16.89 27.91 -32.46
CA GLY A 113 -18.35 28.13 -32.58
C GLY A 113 -19.22 26.96 -33.06
N GLY A 114 -18.66 25.75 -33.30
CA GLY A 114 -19.38 24.66 -33.99
C GLY A 114 -19.55 23.32 -33.25
N ARG A 115 -18.97 23.16 -32.05
CA ARG A 115 -18.91 21.85 -31.34
C ARG A 115 -20.25 21.42 -30.72
N GLY A 116 -21.03 22.36 -30.18
CA GLY A 116 -22.30 22.04 -29.51
C GLY A 116 -23.36 21.39 -30.41
N LEU A 117 -23.39 21.74 -31.70
CA LEU A 117 -24.32 21.15 -32.67
C LEU A 117 -23.86 19.77 -33.18
N LEU A 118 -22.56 19.50 -33.15
CA LEU A 118 -22.02 18.17 -33.44
C LEU A 118 -22.40 17.17 -32.33
N LEU A 119 -22.41 17.62 -31.06
CA LEU A 119 -22.91 16.84 -29.93
C LEU A 119 -24.42 16.58 -30.06
N CYS A 120 -25.21 17.59 -30.44
CA CYS A 120 -26.64 17.40 -30.73
C CYS A 120 -26.87 16.38 -31.86
N ALA A 121 -26.06 16.40 -32.92
CA ALA A 121 -26.14 15.45 -34.01
C ALA A 121 -25.71 14.01 -33.64
N ALA A 122 -24.87 13.86 -32.60
CA ALA A 122 -24.37 12.56 -32.15
C ALA A 122 -25.28 11.90 -31.08
N LEU A 123 -25.86 12.70 -30.19
CA LEU A 123 -26.56 12.20 -28.99
C LEU A 123 -28.09 12.34 -29.07
N ALA A 124 -28.62 13.22 -29.92
CA ALA A 124 -30.07 13.44 -30.03
C ALA A 124 -30.69 12.71 -31.22
N THR A 125 -31.88 12.14 -31.02
CA THR A 125 -32.67 11.55 -32.11
C THR A 125 -33.00 12.61 -33.17
N ARG A 126 -33.37 13.81 -32.72
CA ARG A 126 -33.68 14.95 -33.59
C ARG A 126 -33.21 16.22 -32.92
N TRP A 127 -32.76 17.18 -33.69
CA TRP A 127 -32.47 18.52 -33.20
C TRP A 127 -32.75 19.53 -34.30
N GLY A 128 -32.91 20.80 -33.93
CA GLY A 128 -33.19 21.86 -34.87
C GLY A 128 -32.94 23.24 -34.29
N VAL A 129 -32.99 24.23 -35.17
CA VAL A 129 -32.87 25.64 -34.82
C VAL A 129 -34.06 26.37 -35.42
N GLU A 130 -34.76 27.14 -34.60
CA GLU A 130 -35.87 27.99 -35.00
C GLU A 130 -35.50 29.46 -34.78
N TYR A 131 -35.73 30.28 -35.79
CA TYR A 131 -35.47 31.72 -35.75
C TYR A 131 -36.79 32.48 -35.75
N THR A 132 -36.88 33.45 -34.85
CA THR A 132 -37.92 34.48 -34.87
C THR A 132 -37.25 35.85 -34.91
N PRO A 133 -37.98 36.94 -35.27
CA PRO A 133 -37.40 38.28 -35.32
C PRO A 133 -36.80 38.78 -33.99
N THR A 134 -37.14 38.14 -32.87
CA THR A 134 -36.77 38.58 -31.52
C THR A 134 -35.97 37.54 -30.73
N HIS A 135 -35.96 36.27 -31.15
CA HIS A 135 -35.32 35.17 -30.41
C HIS A 135 -34.77 34.10 -31.36
N LYS A 136 -33.68 33.45 -30.97
CA LYS A 136 -33.14 32.24 -31.59
C LYS A 136 -33.32 31.08 -30.62
N GLN A 137 -33.90 29.98 -31.09
CA GLN A 137 -34.18 28.80 -30.30
C GLN A 137 -33.46 27.58 -30.87
N VAL A 138 -32.64 26.91 -30.07
CA VAL A 138 -32.01 25.63 -30.41
C VAL A 138 -32.66 24.54 -29.58
N TRP A 139 -33.09 23.46 -30.21
CA TRP A 139 -33.76 22.35 -29.51
C TRP A 139 -33.19 21.00 -29.90
N PHE A 140 -33.26 20.05 -28.97
CA PHE A 140 -32.95 18.65 -29.22
C PHE A 140 -34.01 17.74 -28.60
N GLN A 141 -34.17 16.54 -29.14
CA GLN A 141 -35.11 15.52 -28.71
C GLN A 141 -34.36 14.20 -28.48
N LEU A 142 -34.59 13.61 -27.31
CA LEU A 142 -34.13 12.28 -26.92
C LEU A 142 -35.35 11.34 -26.88
N ASP A 143 -35.25 10.18 -27.52
CA ASP A 143 -36.26 9.15 -27.38
C ASP A 143 -36.15 8.45 -26.02
N LEU A 144 -37.28 7.98 -25.51
CA LEU A 144 -37.28 7.15 -24.30
C LEU A 144 -36.86 5.72 -24.70
N PRO A 145 -35.86 5.12 -24.03
CA PRO A 145 -35.41 3.77 -24.35
C PRO A 145 -36.52 2.72 -24.16
N ASP A 146 -36.53 1.70 -25.03
CA ASP A 146 -37.45 0.57 -24.93
C ASP A 146 -37.17 -0.22 -23.63
N ARG A 147 -38.17 -0.28 -22.74
CA ARG A 147 -38.08 -1.04 -21.48
C ARG A 147 -38.36 -2.52 -21.77
N PRO A 148 -37.44 -3.46 -21.46
CA PRO A 148 -37.78 -4.88 -21.51
C PRO A 148 -38.85 -5.19 -20.45
N ALA A 149 -39.80 -6.07 -20.80
CA ALA A 149 -40.93 -6.38 -19.93
C ALA A 149 -40.47 -6.87 -18.55
N GLY A 150 -41.01 -6.28 -17.47
CA GLY A 150 -40.72 -6.68 -16.10
C GLY A 150 -39.43 -6.11 -15.48
N THR A 151 -38.66 -5.25 -16.18
CA THR A 151 -37.51 -4.54 -15.58
C THR A 151 -37.76 -3.03 -15.52
N ARG A 152 -37.56 -2.43 -14.35
CA ARG A 152 -37.79 -1.00 -14.12
C ARG A 152 -36.60 -0.39 -13.38
N SER A 153 -36.16 0.80 -13.83
CA SER A 153 -35.30 1.68 -13.03
C SER A 153 -36.15 2.36 -11.96
N ALA A 154 -35.72 2.30 -10.70
CA ALA A 154 -36.49 2.88 -9.60
C ALA A 154 -36.24 4.40 -9.51
N GLY A 155 -37.31 5.20 -9.64
CA GLY A 155 -37.27 6.65 -9.61
C GLY A 155 -38.62 7.23 -9.18
N PRO A 156 -38.71 8.52 -8.79
CA PRO A 156 -39.98 9.11 -8.40
C PRO A 156 -40.95 9.05 -9.59
N ALA A 157 -42.00 8.24 -9.44
CA ALA A 157 -43.04 8.15 -10.45
C ALA A 157 -44.01 9.30 -10.24
N LEU A 158 -44.12 10.21 -11.22
CA LEU A 158 -45.25 11.12 -11.24
C LEU A 158 -46.53 10.30 -11.48
N PRO A 159 -47.62 10.55 -10.70
CA PRO A 159 -48.90 9.93 -10.97
C PRO A 159 -49.32 10.32 -12.39
N THR A 160 -49.33 9.35 -13.29
CA THR A 160 -49.60 9.58 -14.72
C THR A 160 -51.04 10.05 -14.93
N GLU A 161 -51.91 9.80 -13.95
CA GLU A 161 -53.31 10.22 -13.89
C GLU A 161 -53.50 11.67 -13.39
N ALA A 162 -52.47 12.31 -12.83
CA ALA A 162 -52.55 13.68 -12.29
C ALA A 162 -52.09 14.77 -13.27
N LEU A 163 -51.69 14.41 -14.49
CA LEU A 163 -51.30 15.36 -15.53
C LEU A 163 -52.51 15.62 -16.44
N PRO A 164 -53.10 16.83 -16.44
CA PRO A 164 -54.26 17.11 -17.29
C PRO A 164 -53.86 17.07 -18.76
N LEU A 165 -54.75 16.53 -19.60
CA LEU A 165 -54.76 16.78 -21.05
C LEU A 165 -54.99 18.30 -21.26
N ALA A 166 -53.93 19.09 -21.28
CA ALA A 166 -54.04 20.52 -21.49
C ALA A 166 -54.41 20.84 -22.95
N ASP A 167 -55.26 21.85 -23.13
CA ASP A 167 -55.58 22.49 -24.42
C ASP A 167 -54.26 22.95 -25.11
N PRO A 168 -54.15 22.99 -26.46
CA PRO A 168 -52.86 23.04 -27.16
C PRO A 168 -52.11 24.38 -27.05
N ARG A 169 -52.58 25.33 -26.24
CA ARG A 169 -51.93 26.60 -25.92
C ARG A 169 -52.14 26.98 -24.45
N VAL A 170 -51.19 26.61 -23.61
CA VAL A 170 -51.03 27.18 -22.27
C VAL A 170 -50.73 28.67 -22.42
N ARG A 171 -51.53 29.54 -21.80
CA ARG A 171 -51.35 31.00 -21.83
C ARG A 171 -50.74 31.46 -20.52
N VAL A 172 -49.69 32.27 -20.58
CA VAL A 172 -49.04 32.81 -19.38
C VAL A 172 -49.23 34.31 -19.37
N ALA A 173 -50.12 34.76 -18.50
CA ALA A 173 -50.32 36.18 -18.28
C ALA A 173 -49.11 36.77 -17.55
N VAL A 174 -48.47 37.76 -18.15
CA VAL A 174 -47.33 38.48 -17.60
C VAL A 174 -47.77 39.90 -17.29
N VAL A 175 -47.77 40.24 -16.01
CA VAL A 175 -48.21 41.54 -15.51
C VAL A 175 -47.06 42.19 -14.76
N GLN A 176 -46.63 43.37 -15.19
CA GLN A 176 -45.59 44.12 -14.52
C GLN A 176 -46.20 45.22 -13.65
N LEU A 177 -45.66 45.39 -12.44
CA LEU A 177 -46.08 46.39 -11.48
C LEU A 177 -44.93 47.37 -11.18
N ASP A 178 -45.27 48.64 -10.98
CA ASP A 178 -44.34 49.65 -10.53
C ASP A 178 -44.08 49.59 -9.01
N ARG A 179 -43.25 50.49 -8.49
CA ARG A 179 -42.91 50.59 -7.06
C ARG A 179 -44.11 50.85 -6.13
N THR A 180 -45.24 51.30 -6.67
CA THR A 180 -46.47 51.58 -5.93
C THR A 180 -47.46 50.39 -5.95
N GLY A 181 -47.18 49.35 -6.75
CA GLY A 181 -48.08 48.22 -6.97
C GLY A 181 -49.11 48.45 -8.08
N SER A 182 -48.93 49.49 -8.90
CA SER A 182 -49.77 49.80 -10.06
C SER A 182 -49.28 49.07 -11.31
N ILE A 183 -50.20 48.59 -12.13
CA ILE A 183 -49.89 47.84 -13.35
C ILE A 183 -49.21 48.77 -14.35
N SER A 184 -47.97 48.47 -14.71
CA SER A 184 -47.18 49.20 -15.71
C SER A 184 -47.12 48.49 -17.07
N ALA A 185 -47.27 47.16 -17.10
CA ALA A 185 -47.35 46.39 -18.34
C ALA A 185 -48.29 45.19 -18.21
N TRP A 186 -48.93 44.84 -19.32
CA TRP A 186 -49.96 43.80 -19.41
C TRP A 186 -49.91 43.17 -20.81
N ASN A 187 -49.73 41.86 -20.91
CA ASN A 187 -49.49 41.16 -22.18
C ASN A 187 -50.77 40.55 -22.81
N ASP A 188 -50.69 40.19 -24.09
CA ASP A 188 -51.82 39.63 -24.86
C ASP A 188 -52.42 38.34 -24.26
N ASP A 189 -51.62 37.56 -23.52
CA ASP A 189 -52.12 36.39 -22.80
C ASP A 189 -52.95 36.78 -21.58
N ALA A 190 -52.61 37.87 -20.89
CA ALA A 190 -53.42 38.46 -19.83
C ALA A 190 -54.72 39.08 -20.37
N ASP A 191 -54.67 39.72 -21.55
CA ASP A 191 -55.86 40.19 -22.26
C ASP A 191 -56.84 39.03 -22.49
N ALA A 192 -56.34 37.91 -23.01
CA ALA A 192 -57.18 36.78 -23.33
C ALA A 192 -57.62 35.96 -22.11
N LEU A 193 -56.85 35.95 -21.02
CA LEU A 193 -57.17 35.22 -19.80
C LEU A 193 -58.19 35.97 -18.92
N PHE A 194 -58.15 37.30 -18.90
CA PHE A 194 -58.95 38.11 -17.97
C PHE A 194 -59.92 39.08 -18.67
N GLY A 195 -59.82 39.25 -19.99
CA GLY A 195 -60.76 40.02 -20.80
C GLY A 195 -60.60 41.55 -20.73
N PHE A 196 -59.53 42.04 -20.11
CA PHE A 196 -59.17 43.47 -20.11
C PHE A 196 -58.04 43.75 -21.08
N THR A 197 -58.11 44.85 -21.83
CA THR A 197 -56.97 45.29 -22.63
C THR A 197 -55.98 46.09 -21.79
N ALA A 198 -54.70 46.14 -22.20
CA ALA A 198 -53.66 46.91 -21.52
C ALA A 198 -54.08 48.36 -21.19
N ASP A 199 -54.71 49.07 -22.13
CA ASP A 199 -55.20 50.45 -21.94
C ASP A 199 -56.25 50.61 -20.81
N GLN A 200 -56.95 49.53 -20.45
CA GLN A 200 -57.99 49.54 -19.42
C GLN A 200 -57.45 49.33 -18.00
N VAL A 201 -56.26 48.74 -17.88
CA VAL A 201 -55.68 48.26 -16.61
C VAL A 201 -54.38 48.96 -16.22
N VAL A 202 -53.61 49.45 -17.20
CA VAL A 202 -52.35 50.17 -16.94
C VAL A 202 -52.63 51.45 -16.14
N GLY A 203 -51.83 51.69 -15.10
CA GLY A 203 -51.97 52.80 -14.15
C GLY A 203 -52.92 52.54 -12.97
N LYS A 204 -53.60 51.39 -12.92
CA LYS A 204 -54.45 50.99 -11.79
C LYS A 204 -53.73 49.99 -10.88
N PRO A 205 -54.04 49.94 -9.57
CA PRO A 205 -53.42 48.97 -8.66
C PRO A 205 -53.91 47.55 -8.94
N LEU A 206 -53.00 46.56 -8.87
CA LEU A 206 -53.35 45.15 -9.10
C LEU A 206 -54.43 44.64 -8.11
N THR A 207 -54.51 45.26 -6.93
CA THR A 207 -55.47 44.93 -5.88
C THR A 207 -56.92 45.13 -6.28
N ASP A 208 -57.20 46.00 -7.25
CA ASP A 208 -58.57 46.24 -7.74
C ASP A 208 -59.07 45.02 -8.53
N PHE A 209 -58.15 44.33 -9.22
CA PHE A 209 -58.43 43.16 -10.04
C PHE A 209 -58.23 41.85 -9.26
N ALA A 210 -57.39 41.82 -8.24
CA ALA A 210 -57.15 40.62 -7.46
C ALA A 210 -58.28 40.32 -6.45
N ALA A 211 -58.75 39.07 -6.46
CA ALA A 211 -59.55 38.44 -5.44
C ALA A 211 -58.63 37.58 -4.54
N TRP A 212 -58.05 38.22 -3.52
CA TRP A 212 -57.10 37.59 -2.59
C TRP A 212 -57.83 36.80 -1.49
N PRO A 213 -57.49 35.53 -1.22
CA PRO A 213 -58.11 34.75 -0.15
C PRO A 213 -57.70 35.29 1.23
N HIS A 214 -58.67 35.50 2.13
CA HIS A 214 -58.39 35.77 3.55
C HIS A 214 -58.28 34.44 4.31
N THR A 215 -57.06 33.96 4.55
CA THR A 215 -56.82 32.80 5.42
C THR A 215 -56.77 33.26 6.89
N PRO A 216 -57.63 32.76 7.80
CA PRO A 216 -57.54 33.10 9.22
C PRO A 216 -56.23 32.55 9.81
N GLY A 217 -55.36 33.42 10.34
CA GLY A 217 -54.16 33.01 11.09
C GLY A 217 -52.79 33.29 10.43
N THR A 218 -52.74 33.77 9.18
CA THR A 218 -51.49 34.24 8.53
C THR A 218 -51.75 35.58 7.84
N SER A 219 -51.20 36.66 8.39
CA SER A 219 -51.57 38.04 8.09
C SER A 219 -50.82 38.67 6.90
N THR A 220 -50.62 37.97 5.78
CA THR A 220 -49.94 38.55 4.61
C THR A 220 -50.96 39.03 3.58
N GLY A 221 -51.16 40.35 3.51
CA GLY A 221 -52.00 40.96 2.46
C GLY A 221 -51.29 40.93 1.09
N ILE A 222 -52.04 41.01 -0.01
CA ILE A 222 -51.45 41.04 -1.38
C ILE A 222 -50.36 42.11 -1.54
N ALA A 223 -50.51 43.29 -0.92
CA ALA A 223 -49.53 44.36 -0.95
C ALA A 223 -48.21 44.00 -0.24
N GLU A 224 -48.26 43.09 0.72
CA GLU A 224 -47.09 42.56 1.42
C GLU A 224 -46.44 41.43 0.63
N ALA A 225 -47.24 40.55 0.01
CA ALA A 225 -46.76 39.51 -0.91
C ALA A 225 -45.98 40.12 -2.09
N LEU A 226 -46.47 41.24 -2.66
CA LEU A 226 -45.81 41.96 -3.75
C LEU A 226 -44.50 42.67 -3.34
N ARG A 227 -44.25 42.85 -2.04
CA ARG A 227 -43.01 43.44 -1.52
C ARG A 227 -41.92 42.40 -1.27
N LEU A 228 -42.27 41.12 -1.21
CA LEU A 228 -41.31 40.02 -1.06
C LEU A 228 -40.40 39.94 -2.30
N SER A 229 -39.18 39.44 -2.11
CA SER A 229 -38.24 39.22 -3.22
C SER A 229 -38.79 38.19 -4.22
N ARG A 230 -39.50 37.19 -3.71
CA ARG A 230 -40.23 36.16 -4.46
C ARG A 230 -41.43 35.70 -3.64
N TRP A 231 -42.56 35.49 -4.31
CA TRP A 231 -43.76 34.91 -3.70
C TRP A 231 -44.46 34.00 -4.70
N GLU A 232 -44.96 32.84 -4.24
CA GLU A 232 -45.71 31.89 -5.05
C GLU A 232 -46.99 31.51 -4.31
N GLY A 233 -48.11 31.44 -5.03
CA GLY A 233 -49.39 31.05 -4.42
C GLY A 233 -50.60 31.25 -5.31
N SER A 234 -51.70 30.67 -4.86
CA SER A 234 -52.99 30.67 -5.57
C SER A 234 -53.88 31.82 -5.10
N TYR A 235 -54.46 32.57 -6.02
CA TYR A 235 -55.50 33.57 -5.74
C TYR A 235 -56.39 33.79 -6.96
N GLY A 236 -57.44 34.60 -6.86
CA GLY A 236 -58.32 34.88 -8.00
C GLY A 236 -57.98 36.20 -8.70
N ILE A 237 -58.20 36.30 -10.00
CA ILE A 237 -58.25 37.57 -10.74
C ILE A 237 -59.68 37.76 -11.24
N ARG A 238 -60.29 38.91 -10.93
CA ARG A 238 -61.58 39.32 -11.47
C ARG A 238 -61.39 39.69 -12.94
N GLY A 239 -62.11 39.04 -13.83
CA GLY A 239 -62.16 39.36 -15.26
C GLY A 239 -63.17 40.47 -15.58
N ALA A 240 -63.14 40.96 -16.82
CA ALA A 240 -64.03 42.01 -17.31
C ALA A 240 -65.52 41.61 -17.34
N ASP A 241 -65.81 40.30 -17.36
CA ASP A 241 -67.15 39.72 -17.28
C ASP A 241 -67.68 39.58 -15.84
N GLY A 242 -66.89 40.02 -14.84
CA GLY A 242 -67.21 39.93 -13.41
C GLY A 242 -66.96 38.57 -12.79
N ARG A 243 -66.45 37.58 -13.54
CA ARG A 243 -66.08 36.27 -12.98
C ARG A 243 -64.69 36.32 -12.35
N ILE A 244 -64.48 35.53 -11.31
CA ILE A 244 -63.17 35.35 -10.69
C ILE A 244 -62.52 34.13 -11.34
N THR A 245 -61.43 34.36 -12.06
CA THR A 245 -60.58 33.30 -12.61
C THR A 245 -59.57 32.89 -11.54
N PRO A 246 -59.59 31.65 -11.02
CA PRO A 246 -58.58 31.16 -10.09
C PRO A 246 -57.26 30.99 -10.83
N VAL A 247 -56.20 31.59 -10.29
CA VAL A 247 -54.86 31.61 -10.87
C VAL A 247 -53.81 31.18 -9.86
N TYR A 248 -52.81 30.47 -10.36
CA TYR A 248 -51.56 30.27 -9.65
C TYR A 248 -50.56 31.32 -10.12
N ALA A 249 -49.91 31.97 -9.17
CA ALA A 249 -49.08 33.13 -9.43
C ALA A 249 -47.67 32.98 -8.88
N SER A 250 -46.70 33.47 -9.65
CA SER A 250 -45.31 33.68 -9.20
C SER A 250 -44.98 35.17 -9.34
N HIS A 251 -44.76 35.84 -8.21
CA HIS A 251 -44.34 37.23 -8.14
C HIS A 251 -42.83 37.30 -7.96
N LEU A 252 -42.16 38.02 -8.85
CA LEU A 252 -40.71 38.17 -8.87
C LEU A 252 -40.33 39.64 -8.86
N ARG A 253 -39.54 40.06 -7.88
CA ARG A 253 -39.07 41.44 -7.81
C ARG A 253 -37.86 41.64 -8.71
N VAL A 254 -37.99 42.52 -9.69
CA VAL A 254 -36.98 42.84 -10.71
C VAL A 254 -36.68 44.34 -10.71
N ARG A 255 -35.70 44.77 -11.52
CA ARG A 255 -35.47 46.19 -11.80
C ARG A 255 -35.99 46.50 -13.19
N ASP A 256 -36.69 47.62 -13.34
CA ASP A 256 -37.14 48.09 -14.65
C ASP A 256 -35.98 48.68 -15.47
N ASN A 257 -36.27 49.13 -16.70
CA ASN A 257 -35.28 49.69 -17.63
C ASN A 257 -34.63 51.00 -17.14
N GLU A 258 -35.17 51.63 -16.10
CA GLU A 258 -34.61 52.83 -15.45
C GLU A 258 -33.90 52.50 -14.12
N GLY A 259 -33.81 51.22 -13.76
CA GLY A 259 -33.13 50.71 -12.56
C GLY A 259 -33.97 50.77 -11.27
N ALA A 260 -35.24 51.16 -11.35
CA ALA A 260 -36.15 51.24 -10.22
C ALA A 260 -36.79 49.86 -9.90
N PRO A 261 -37.13 49.58 -8.63
CA PRO A 261 -37.70 48.29 -8.24
C PRO A 261 -39.13 48.13 -8.80
N SER A 262 -39.34 47.05 -9.55
CA SER A 262 -40.60 46.64 -10.18
C SER A 262 -40.90 45.17 -9.84
N THR A 263 -42.17 44.76 -9.91
CA THR A 263 -42.55 43.37 -9.64
C THR A 263 -43.21 42.77 -10.88
N VAL A 264 -42.67 41.66 -11.39
CA VAL A 264 -43.27 40.88 -12.48
C VAL A 264 -44.08 39.74 -11.89
N CYS A 265 -45.36 39.69 -12.25
CA CYS A 265 -46.30 38.65 -11.85
C CYS A 265 -46.55 37.74 -13.06
N LEU A 266 -46.17 36.48 -12.93
CA LEU A 266 -46.53 35.43 -13.88
C LEU A 266 -47.79 34.74 -13.37
N LEU A 267 -48.82 34.63 -14.20
CA LEU A 267 -50.14 34.11 -13.83
C LEU A 267 -50.57 33.04 -14.85
N VAL A 268 -50.96 31.88 -14.34
CA VAL A 268 -51.62 30.81 -15.12
C VAL A 268 -52.90 30.40 -14.41
N ARG A 269 -53.83 29.71 -15.09
CA ARG A 269 -55.00 29.16 -14.40
C ARG A 269 -54.55 28.20 -13.30
N GLU A 270 -55.30 28.12 -12.21
CA GLU A 270 -54.95 27.26 -11.07
C GLU A 270 -54.75 25.78 -11.47
N GLU A 271 -55.55 25.30 -12.43
CA GLU A 271 -55.43 23.95 -13.00
C GLU A 271 -54.13 23.74 -13.81
N GLU A 272 -53.49 24.82 -14.25
CA GLU A 272 -52.23 24.83 -15.00
C GLU A 272 -51.03 25.17 -14.09
N ARG A 273 -51.21 25.16 -12.75
CA ARG A 273 -50.17 25.58 -11.78
C ARG A 273 -48.81 24.91 -11.98
N ALA A 274 -48.77 23.68 -12.49
CA ALA A 274 -47.53 22.96 -12.79
C ALA A 274 -46.61 23.70 -13.78
N VAL A 275 -47.13 24.66 -14.54
CA VAL A 275 -46.39 25.51 -15.48
C VAL A 275 -45.48 26.51 -14.76
N LEU A 276 -45.92 27.03 -13.61
CA LEU A 276 -45.19 28.06 -12.83
C LEU A 276 -44.68 27.55 -11.47
N GLN A 277 -45.23 26.45 -10.96
CA GLN A 277 -44.89 25.92 -9.65
C GLN A 277 -43.46 25.39 -9.65
N SER A 278 -42.60 26.02 -8.85
CA SER A 278 -41.29 25.45 -8.58
C SER A 278 -41.46 24.19 -7.71
N MET A 279 -40.83 23.07 -8.09
CA MET A 279 -40.81 21.88 -7.23
C MET A 279 -40.04 22.22 -5.95
N GLN A 280 -40.76 22.57 -4.89
CA GLN A 280 -40.18 22.63 -3.55
C GLN A 280 -39.84 21.21 -3.10
N ARG A 281 -38.56 20.92 -2.88
CA ARG A 281 -38.16 19.82 -2.00
C ARG A 281 -38.77 20.12 -0.64
N THR A 282 -39.71 19.30 -0.19
CA THR A 282 -40.16 19.31 1.21
C THR A 282 -38.96 18.91 2.07
N PRO A 283 -38.38 19.81 2.90
CA PRO A 283 -37.61 19.33 4.03
C PRO A 283 -38.62 18.64 4.94
N ALA A 284 -38.31 17.44 5.41
CA ALA A 284 -39.13 16.74 6.39
C ALA A 284 -39.55 17.73 7.49
N SER A 285 -40.84 18.03 7.56
CA SER A 285 -41.37 18.97 8.53
C SER A 285 -41.26 18.31 9.89
N ASP A 286 -40.39 18.89 10.70
CA ASP A 286 -40.27 18.65 12.12
C ASP A 286 -41.55 19.16 12.80
N SER A 287 -42.59 18.31 12.85
CA SER A 287 -43.78 18.57 13.67
C SER A 287 -43.51 18.08 15.08
N GLY A 288 -42.92 18.94 15.89
CA GLY A 288 -42.79 18.74 17.32
C GLY A 288 -44.16 18.63 17.98
N THR A 289 -44.43 17.49 18.63
CA THR A 289 -44.73 17.38 20.08
C THR A 289 -45.31 16.00 20.37
N THR A 290 -44.44 15.06 20.75
CA THR A 290 -44.73 14.13 21.85
C THR A 290 -43.43 13.44 22.27
N ASP A 291 -43.20 13.52 23.57
CA ASP A 291 -42.07 13.01 24.32
C ASP A 291 -41.93 11.49 24.18
N ARG A 292 -41.07 11.03 23.28
CA ARG A 292 -40.49 9.68 23.27
C ARG A 292 -39.08 9.78 22.68
N THR A 293 -38.10 9.24 23.40
CA THR A 293 -36.73 8.99 22.93
C THR A 293 -36.75 8.32 21.55
N THR A 294 -36.60 9.13 20.49
CA THR A 294 -36.46 8.64 19.12
C THR A 294 -35.04 8.13 18.97
N VAL A 295 -34.86 6.81 19.12
CA VAL A 295 -33.70 6.10 18.58
C VAL A 295 -33.57 6.51 17.12
N ASP A 296 -32.39 6.96 16.69
CA ASP A 296 -32.16 7.33 15.29
C ASP A 296 -32.54 6.12 14.42
N PRO A 297 -33.41 6.25 13.39
CA PRO A 297 -33.70 5.15 12.49
C PRO A 297 -32.44 4.52 11.86
N PHE A 298 -31.28 5.22 11.89
CA PHE A 298 -29.96 4.69 11.57
C PHE A 298 -29.49 3.62 12.56
N GLU A 299 -29.59 3.92 13.85
CA GLU A 299 -29.20 3.02 14.95
C GLU A 299 -30.08 1.78 14.98
N VAL A 300 -31.33 1.89 14.56
CA VAL A 300 -32.24 0.75 14.39
C VAL A 300 -31.81 -0.15 13.22
N PHE A 301 -31.34 0.43 12.11
CA PHE A 301 -30.96 -0.31 10.91
C PHE A 301 -29.61 -1.02 11.05
N ILE A 302 -28.58 -0.35 11.58
CA ILE A 302 -27.24 -0.94 11.73
C ILE A 302 -27.12 -1.74 13.05
N GLY A 303 -27.91 -1.37 14.07
CA GLY A 303 -27.74 -1.84 15.44
C GLY A 303 -26.57 -1.13 16.12
N SER A 304 -26.75 -0.77 17.40
CA SER A 304 -25.68 -0.26 18.24
C SER A 304 -25.16 -1.36 19.17
N PRO A 305 -23.83 -1.53 19.32
CA PRO A 305 -22.77 -0.83 18.59
C PRO A 305 -22.57 -1.35 17.15
N ALA A 306 -22.13 -0.45 16.26
CA ALA A 306 -21.63 -0.82 14.94
C ALA A 306 -20.46 -1.80 15.12
N PRO A 307 -20.34 -2.85 14.28
CA PRO A 307 -19.25 -3.80 14.39
C PRO A 307 -17.92 -3.11 14.11
N ASP A 308 -16.88 -3.50 14.83
CA ASP A 308 -15.52 -2.99 14.64
C ASP A 308 -14.86 -3.55 13.36
N ASP A 309 -15.41 -4.63 12.79
CA ASP A 309 -14.92 -5.29 11.59
C ASP A 309 -15.84 -5.10 10.37
N LEU A 310 -15.22 -4.97 9.19
CA LEU A 310 -15.94 -4.78 7.93
C LEU A 310 -16.91 -5.94 7.68
N ASP A 311 -16.46 -7.19 7.82
CA ASP A 311 -17.26 -8.37 7.53
C ASP A 311 -18.51 -8.47 8.42
N GLY A 312 -18.38 -8.16 9.71
CA GLY A 312 -19.52 -8.07 10.63
C GLY A 312 -20.51 -6.99 10.22
N LEU A 313 -20.03 -5.84 9.71
CA LEU A 313 -20.87 -4.74 9.21
C LEU A 313 -21.67 -5.18 7.98
N LEU A 314 -20.97 -5.80 7.02
CA LEU A 314 -21.56 -6.25 5.77
C LEU A 314 -22.59 -7.36 6.01
N GLN A 315 -22.27 -8.34 6.87
CA GLN A 315 -23.17 -9.44 7.18
C GLN A 315 -24.46 -8.94 7.86
N ARG A 316 -24.34 -8.06 8.87
CA ARG A 316 -25.51 -7.46 9.53
C ARG A 316 -26.35 -6.62 8.57
N THR A 317 -25.70 -5.88 7.68
CA THR A 317 -26.37 -5.08 6.66
C THR A 317 -27.23 -5.96 5.76
N VAL A 318 -26.68 -7.07 5.28
CA VAL A 318 -27.37 -7.98 4.36
C VAL A 318 -28.55 -8.69 5.06
N GLU A 319 -28.39 -9.13 6.31
CA GLU A 319 -29.48 -9.71 7.12
C GLU A 319 -30.62 -8.71 7.32
N ARG A 320 -30.29 -7.47 7.68
CA ARG A 320 -31.27 -6.39 7.87
C ARG A 320 -31.97 -6.00 6.57
N ALA A 321 -31.26 -5.96 5.46
CA ALA A 321 -31.84 -5.68 4.15
C ALA A 321 -32.85 -6.76 3.74
N ARG A 322 -32.51 -8.04 3.97
CA ARG A 322 -33.44 -9.16 3.76
C ARG A 322 -34.69 -8.99 4.62
N ASP A 323 -34.51 -8.80 5.93
CA ASP A 323 -35.64 -8.73 6.86
C ASP A 323 -36.52 -7.49 6.63
N MET A 324 -35.93 -6.35 6.21
CA MET A 324 -36.65 -5.11 5.92
C MET A 324 -37.63 -5.24 4.75
N LEU A 325 -37.28 -6.03 3.74
CA LEU A 325 -38.12 -6.26 2.57
C LEU A 325 -38.80 -7.63 2.56
N ASP A 326 -38.69 -8.38 3.67
CA ASP A 326 -39.20 -9.75 3.79
C ASP A 326 -38.74 -10.62 2.60
N GLY A 327 -37.45 -10.56 2.26
CA GLY A 327 -36.86 -11.31 1.15
C GLY A 327 -36.41 -12.71 1.55
N ASP A 328 -36.25 -13.61 0.57
CA ASP A 328 -35.74 -14.96 0.80
C ASP A 328 -34.20 -14.98 0.84
N ALA A 329 -33.56 -14.07 0.10
CA ALA A 329 -32.10 -13.90 0.07
C ALA A 329 -31.69 -12.43 -0.06
N ALA A 330 -30.49 -12.11 0.39
CA ALA A 330 -29.88 -10.80 0.16
C ALA A 330 -28.36 -10.93 -0.01
N TYR A 331 -27.76 -9.95 -0.67
CA TYR A 331 -26.32 -9.92 -0.95
C TYR A 331 -25.80 -8.48 -1.04
N LEU A 332 -24.51 -8.32 -0.72
CA LEU A 332 -23.78 -7.07 -0.85
C LEU A 332 -22.48 -7.29 -1.61
N LEU A 333 -22.28 -6.45 -2.62
CA LEU A 333 -21.12 -6.42 -3.49
C LEU A 333 -20.32 -5.14 -3.25
N LEU A 334 -18.98 -5.21 -3.21
CA LEU A 334 -18.11 -4.03 -3.16
C LEU A 334 -17.37 -3.84 -4.48
N ALA A 335 -17.21 -2.59 -4.93
CA ALA A 335 -16.53 -2.28 -6.18
C ALA A 335 -15.01 -2.44 -6.04
N THR A 336 -14.34 -2.94 -7.08
CA THR A 336 -12.88 -2.85 -7.23
C THR A 336 -12.43 -1.39 -7.31
N ASP A 337 -11.14 -1.13 -7.12
CA ASP A 337 -10.60 0.24 -7.07
C ASP A 337 -10.75 1.00 -8.41
N ASP A 338 -10.89 0.27 -9.52
CA ASP A 338 -11.12 0.79 -10.88
C ASP A 338 -12.59 0.83 -11.30
N GLU A 339 -13.53 0.43 -10.42
CA GLU A 339 -14.98 0.39 -10.65
C GLU A 339 -15.42 -0.46 -11.86
N THR A 340 -14.61 -1.43 -12.28
CA THR A 340 -14.94 -2.30 -13.41
C THR A 340 -15.68 -3.56 -12.97
N GLU A 341 -15.38 -4.05 -11.75
CA GLU A 341 -15.90 -5.28 -11.19
C GLU A 341 -16.49 -5.05 -9.79
N LEU A 342 -17.44 -5.91 -9.43
CA LEU A 342 -18.11 -5.98 -8.13
C LEU A 342 -17.83 -7.34 -7.50
N GLU A 343 -17.32 -7.32 -6.28
CA GLU A 343 -16.94 -8.52 -5.55
C GLU A 343 -17.98 -8.85 -4.47
N VAL A 344 -18.45 -10.11 -4.43
CA VAL A 344 -19.37 -10.58 -3.39
C VAL A 344 -18.65 -10.63 -2.04
N ARG A 345 -19.09 -9.78 -1.10
CA ARG A 345 -18.48 -9.70 0.24
C ARG A 345 -19.38 -10.26 1.35
N ALA A 346 -20.70 -10.15 1.22
CA ALA A 346 -21.63 -10.75 2.16
C ALA A 346 -22.89 -11.24 1.46
N SER A 347 -23.47 -12.33 1.97
CA SER A 347 -24.74 -12.89 1.48
C SER A 347 -25.48 -13.64 2.59
N THR A 348 -26.80 -13.74 2.45
CA THR A 348 -27.67 -14.55 3.31
C THR A 348 -28.78 -15.17 2.47
N GLY A 349 -29.20 -16.40 2.80
CA GLY A 349 -30.24 -17.12 2.04
C GLY A 349 -29.80 -17.70 0.69
N LEU A 350 -28.52 -17.61 0.31
CA LEU A 350 -27.95 -18.22 -0.90
C LEU A 350 -27.21 -19.53 -0.58
N PRO A 351 -27.24 -20.56 -1.46
CA PRO A 351 -26.53 -21.83 -1.25
C PRO A 351 -25.00 -21.66 -1.13
N SER A 352 -24.40 -22.27 -0.11
CA SER A 352 -23.00 -22.07 0.33
C SER A 352 -21.91 -22.35 -0.71
N ALA A 353 -22.23 -23.02 -1.83
CA ALA A 353 -21.27 -23.36 -2.88
C ALA A 353 -20.93 -22.19 -3.83
N ARG A 354 -21.69 -21.09 -3.80
CA ARG A 354 -21.42 -19.91 -4.63
C ARG A 354 -20.94 -18.72 -3.79
N GLN A 355 -19.62 -18.68 -3.62
CA GLN A 355 -18.79 -17.49 -3.79
C GLN A 355 -18.88 -16.36 -2.74
N ARG A 356 -18.05 -16.46 -1.69
CA ARG A 356 -17.32 -15.27 -1.22
C ARG A 356 -16.26 -14.93 -2.27
N PHE A 357 -16.04 -13.65 -2.55
CA PHE A 357 -15.02 -13.15 -3.48
C PHE A 357 -15.24 -13.41 -4.98
N ALA A 358 -16.43 -13.83 -5.41
CA ALA A 358 -16.70 -13.82 -6.85
C ALA A 358 -16.88 -12.42 -7.37
N ARG A 359 -16.39 -12.23 -8.60
CA ARG A 359 -16.43 -10.97 -9.30
C ARG A 359 -17.51 -10.98 -10.37
N VAL A 360 -18.26 -9.89 -10.44
CA VAL A 360 -19.33 -9.64 -11.40
C VAL A 360 -19.00 -8.31 -12.10
N PRO A 361 -19.05 -8.22 -13.43
CA PRO A 361 -18.81 -6.95 -14.11
C PRO A 361 -19.89 -5.91 -13.76
N VAL A 362 -19.47 -4.65 -13.60
CA VAL A 362 -20.38 -3.52 -13.29
C VAL A 362 -21.38 -3.24 -14.43
N GLU A 363 -21.00 -3.54 -15.67
CA GLU A 363 -21.83 -3.41 -16.88
C GLU A 363 -22.05 -4.78 -17.55
N ALA A 364 -22.98 -5.57 -17.01
CA ALA A 364 -23.32 -6.89 -17.55
C ALA A 364 -24.43 -6.79 -18.63
N GLY A 365 -24.13 -6.24 -19.81
CA GLY A 365 -25.00 -6.40 -21.00
C GLY A 365 -25.24 -5.16 -21.87
N THR A 366 -25.96 -5.35 -22.99
CA THR A 366 -26.19 -4.35 -24.06
C THR A 366 -27.27 -3.31 -23.76
N GLY A 367 -27.80 -3.23 -22.53
CA GLY A 367 -28.89 -2.32 -22.15
C GLY A 367 -28.64 -1.56 -20.85
N ARG A 368 -28.99 -0.26 -20.82
CA ARG A 368 -28.85 0.65 -19.66
C ARG A 368 -29.57 0.16 -18.38
N TYR A 369 -30.51 -0.79 -18.48
CA TYR A 369 -31.30 -1.35 -17.38
C TYR A 369 -30.58 -2.42 -16.53
N GLY A 370 -29.35 -2.79 -16.87
CA GLY A 370 -28.50 -3.71 -16.08
C GLY A 370 -27.32 -3.01 -15.37
N SER A 371 -27.27 -1.67 -15.37
CA SER A 371 -26.16 -0.95 -14.73
C SER A 371 -26.26 -1.02 -13.22
N ALA A 372 -25.21 -1.49 -12.55
CA ALA A 372 -25.12 -1.48 -11.07
C ALA A 372 -25.11 -0.06 -10.48
N ARG A 373 -25.08 0.99 -11.31
CA ARG A 373 -25.12 2.40 -10.90
C ARG A 373 -26.53 2.94 -10.67
N MET A 374 -27.58 2.17 -10.95
CA MET A 374 -28.96 2.62 -10.80
C MET A 374 -29.79 1.61 -9.99
N PRO A 375 -30.78 2.08 -9.21
CA PRO A 375 -31.76 1.19 -8.60
C PRO A 375 -32.51 0.42 -9.70
N ALA A 376 -32.55 -0.91 -9.62
CA ALA A 376 -33.26 -1.74 -10.55
C ALA A 376 -34.20 -2.70 -9.83
N VAL A 377 -35.39 -2.89 -10.42
CA VAL A 377 -36.38 -3.88 -10.00
C VAL A 377 -36.62 -4.82 -11.16
N HIS A 378 -36.36 -6.11 -10.93
CA HIS A 378 -36.70 -7.19 -11.83
C HIS A 378 -37.88 -7.97 -11.23
N GLU A 379 -39.04 -7.84 -11.85
CA GLU A 379 -40.28 -8.51 -11.43
C GLU A 379 -40.21 -10.02 -11.67
N ASP A 380 -39.56 -10.47 -12.75
CA ASP A 380 -39.34 -11.90 -13.01
C ASP A 380 -38.02 -12.14 -13.77
N LEU A 381 -37.03 -12.74 -13.10
CA LEU A 381 -35.73 -13.10 -13.65
C LEU A 381 -35.82 -14.18 -14.73
N ALA A 382 -36.93 -14.93 -14.83
CA ALA A 382 -37.16 -15.86 -15.93
C ALA A 382 -37.35 -15.14 -17.28
N VAL A 383 -37.77 -13.86 -17.27
CA VAL A 383 -38.00 -13.06 -18.48
C VAL A 383 -36.67 -12.58 -19.08
N ILE A 384 -35.66 -12.36 -18.24
CA ILE A 384 -34.30 -11.96 -18.66
C ILE A 384 -33.26 -12.79 -17.89
N PRO A 385 -33.02 -14.05 -18.30
CA PRO A 385 -32.03 -14.90 -17.68
C PRO A 385 -30.63 -14.26 -17.76
N GLY A 386 -29.92 -14.22 -16.62
CA GLY A 386 -28.58 -13.63 -16.54
C GLY A 386 -28.52 -12.13 -16.26
N ALA A 387 -29.67 -11.45 -16.03
CA ALA A 387 -29.70 -10.06 -15.59
C ALA A 387 -28.91 -9.83 -14.28
N VAL A 388 -28.92 -10.82 -13.38
CA VAL A 388 -28.06 -10.88 -12.19
C VAL A 388 -27.33 -12.22 -12.19
N PRO A 389 -26.08 -12.29 -12.68
CA PRO A 389 -25.33 -13.56 -12.81
C PRO A 389 -25.22 -14.36 -11.51
N LEU A 390 -25.12 -13.66 -10.38
CA LEU A 390 -25.05 -14.27 -9.04
C LEU A 390 -26.27 -15.14 -8.69
N LEU A 391 -27.45 -14.80 -9.23
CA LEU A 391 -28.71 -15.47 -8.90
C LEU A 391 -29.10 -16.59 -9.88
N ALA A 392 -28.30 -16.83 -10.93
CA ALA A 392 -28.54 -17.92 -11.87
C ALA A 392 -28.64 -19.27 -11.13
N ASP A 393 -29.61 -20.12 -11.48
CA ASP A 393 -29.81 -21.45 -10.88
C ASP A 393 -30.07 -21.48 -9.35
N THR A 394 -30.36 -20.34 -8.72
CA THR A 394 -30.64 -20.28 -7.27
C THR A 394 -32.12 -20.52 -6.94
N GLY A 395 -33.01 -20.46 -7.93
CA GLY A 395 -34.46 -20.53 -7.74
C GLY A 395 -35.14 -19.17 -7.51
N MET A 396 -34.36 -18.09 -7.34
CA MET A 396 -34.88 -16.74 -7.16
C MET A 396 -35.56 -16.23 -8.44
N ARG A 397 -36.73 -15.62 -8.29
CA ARG A 397 -37.55 -15.13 -9.40
C ARG A 397 -37.70 -13.64 -9.43
N SER A 398 -37.66 -12.91 -8.32
CA SER A 398 -37.64 -11.44 -8.35
C SER A 398 -36.49 -10.89 -7.55
N VAL A 399 -36.00 -9.71 -7.93
CA VAL A 399 -34.87 -9.06 -7.24
C VAL A 399 -34.97 -7.55 -7.36
N VAL A 400 -34.58 -6.87 -6.28
CA VAL A 400 -34.33 -5.45 -6.24
C VAL A 400 -32.86 -5.21 -5.94
N THR A 401 -32.21 -4.35 -6.72
CA THR A 401 -30.81 -3.97 -6.53
C THR A 401 -30.68 -2.47 -6.44
N VAL A 402 -29.83 -2.00 -5.54
CA VAL A 402 -29.56 -0.57 -5.35
C VAL A 402 -28.05 -0.32 -5.28
N PRO A 403 -27.55 0.78 -5.85
CA PRO A 403 -26.15 1.19 -5.72
C PRO A 403 -25.85 1.74 -4.31
N LEU A 404 -24.65 1.44 -3.82
CA LEU A 404 -23.99 2.15 -2.74
C LEU A 404 -23.12 3.25 -3.35
N LYS A 405 -23.39 4.51 -3.02
CA LYS A 405 -22.65 5.65 -3.56
C LYS A 405 -22.14 6.56 -2.44
N VAL A 406 -20.90 7.01 -2.59
CA VAL A 406 -20.29 8.05 -1.73
C VAL A 406 -19.76 9.14 -2.64
N GLU A 407 -20.23 10.37 -2.46
CA GLU A 407 -19.84 11.55 -3.28
C GLU A 407 -20.02 11.33 -4.80
N GLY A 408 -20.97 10.48 -5.20
CA GLY A 408 -21.25 10.16 -6.61
C GLY A 408 -20.44 8.99 -7.17
N ARG A 409 -19.45 8.48 -6.42
CA ARG A 409 -18.67 7.29 -6.75
C ARG A 409 -19.40 6.01 -6.39
N LEU A 410 -19.38 4.98 -7.24
CA LEU A 410 -19.96 3.67 -6.94
C LEU A 410 -19.02 2.88 -6.01
N THR A 411 -19.42 2.67 -4.76
CA THR A 411 -18.61 1.89 -3.79
C THR A 411 -19.06 0.44 -3.70
N GLY A 412 -20.28 0.12 -4.13
CA GLY A 412 -20.83 -1.23 -4.12
C GLY A 412 -22.28 -1.32 -4.57
N SER A 413 -22.90 -2.48 -4.37
CA SER A 413 -24.31 -2.73 -4.67
C SER A 413 -24.94 -3.62 -3.60
N LEU A 414 -26.17 -3.32 -3.20
CA LEU A 414 -26.98 -4.09 -2.25
C LEU A 414 -28.20 -4.65 -2.99
N GLY A 415 -28.45 -5.96 -2.85
CA GLY A 415 -29.57 -6.63 -3.49
C GLY A 415 -30.38 -7.49 -2.53
N VAL A 416 -31.69 -7.56 -2.77
CA VAL A 416 -32.62 -8.45 -2.06
C VAL A 416 -33.46 -9.20 -3.09
N ALA A 417 -33.51 -10.52 -2.95
CA ALA A 417 -34.14 -11.43 -3.90
C ALA A 417 -35.25 -12.27 -3.22
N ALA A 418 -36.19 -12.75 -4.02
CA ALA A 418 -37.26 -13.64 -3.57
C ALA A 418 -37.58 -14.72 -4.60
N GLU A 419 -38.07 -15.86 -4.13
CA GLU A 419 -38.50 -17.00 -4.94
C GLU A 419 -39.83 -16.73 -5.68
N ALA A 420 -40.62 -15.79 -5.18
CA ALA A 420 -41.86 -15.36 -5.81
C ALA A 420 -41.62 -14.28 -6.89
N PRO A 421 -42.26 -14.37 -8.08
CA PRO A 421 -42.23 -13.29 -9.06
C PRO A 421 -43.10 -12.11 -8.60
N GLY A 422 -42.76 -10.90 -9.05
CA GLY A 422 -43.53 -9.68 -8.84
C GLY A 422 -43.59 -9.18 -7.39
N ARG A 423 -42.67 -9.66 -6.53
CA ARG A 423 -42.68 -9.31 -5.10
C ARG A 423 -42.28 -7.85 -4.84
N TYR A 424 -41.35 -7.32 -5.61
CA TYR A 424 -40.78 -6.00 -5.39
C TYR A 424 -41.34 -4.98 -6.38
N SER A 425 -41.63 -3.79 -5.87
CA SER A 425 -42.06 -2.63 -6.63
C SER A 425 -41.04 -1.48 -6.48
N ASN A 426 -41.38 -0.33 -7.09
CA ASN A 426 -40.60 0.89 -6.95
C ASN A 426 -40.53 1.38 -5.49
N GLU A 427 -41.55 1.09 -4.67
CA GLU A 427 -41.57 1.49 -3.27
C GLU A 427 -40.51 0.73 -2.46
N GLU A 428 -40.38 -0.59 -2.64
CA GLU A 428 -39.35 -1.40 -1.99
C GLU A 428 -37.94 -0.98 -2.44
N ALA A 429 -37.75 -0.67 -3.72
CA ALA A 429 -36.48 -0.16 -4.22
C ALA A 429 -36.08 1.18 -3.62
N LEU A 430 -37.03 2.11 -3.45
CA LEU A 430 -36.76 3.39 -2.79
C LEU A 430 -36.43 3.17 -1.31
N ARG A 431 -37.16 2.30 -0.60
CA ARG A 431 -36.85 1.95 0.80
C ARG A 431 -35.44 1.35 0.93
N LEU A 432 -35.06 0.46 0.01
CA LEU A 432 -33.72 -0.13 -0.01
C LEU A 432 -32.64 0.90 -0.37
N GLN A 433 -32.90 1.82 -1.30
CA GLN A 433 -31.96 2.88 -1.65
C GLN A 433 -31.73 3.84 -0.48
N PHE A 434 -32.78 4.22 0.25
CA PHE A 434 -32.64 5.04 1.46
C PHE A 434 -31.78 4.35 2.52
N ALA A 435 -31.94 3.04 2.70
CA ALA A 435 -31.07 2.27 3.57
C ALA A 435 -29.62 2.26 3.05
N ALA A 436 -29.42 1.99 1.76
CA ALA A 436 -28.13 1.97 1.08
C ALA A 436 -27.37 3.29 1.21
N ASP A 437 -28.02 4.43 0.96
CA ASP A 437 -27.41 5.77 1.05
C ASP A 437 -26.87 6.07 2.46
N ARG A 438 -27.57 5.60 3.50
CA ARG A 438 -27.16 5.82 4.88
C ARG A 438 -25.96 4.94 5.27
N ILE A 439 -25.94 3.69 4.83
CA ILE A 439 -24.84 2.76 5.17
C ILE A 439 -23.60 2.95 4.29
N ALA A 440 -23.74 3.52 3.08
CA ALA A 440 -22.65 3.60 2.10
C ALA A 440 -21.39 4.25 2.68
N LEU A 441 -21.55 5.34 3.46
CA LEU A 441 -20.42 6.01 4.11
C LEU A 441 -19.79 5.16 5.22
N ALA A 442 -20.59 4.41 5.99
CA ALA A 442 -20.09 3.53 7.05
C ALA A 442 -19.31 2.35 6.48
N VAL A 443 -19.85 1.71 5.43
CA VAL A 443 -19.20 0.62 4.69
C VAL A 443 -17.88 1.11 4.08
N GLU A 444 -17.87 2.28 3.45
CA GLU A 444 -16.66 2.86 2.86
C GLU A 444 -15.60 3.18 3.94
N ARG A 445 -16.00 3.78 5.07
CA ARG A 445 -15.08 4.02 6.19
C ARG A 445 -14.50 2.74 6.76
N ALA A 446 -15.32 1.71 6.96
CA ALA A 446 -14.87 0.41 7.44
C ALA A 446 -13.89 -0.24 6.45
N ARG A 447 -14.15 -0.17 5.15
CA ARG A 447 -13.24 -0.65 4.09
C ARG A 447 -11.90 0.09 4.11
N LEU A 448 -11.93 1.42 4.16
CA LEU A 448 -10.70 2.23 4.21
C LEU A 448 -9.89 1.97 5.49
N ASN A 449 -10.56 1.83 6.63
CA ASN A 449 -9.90 1.47 7.90
C ASN A 449 -9.27 0.08 7.84
N GLU A 450 -9.94 -0.89 7.23
CA GLU A 450 -9.39 -2.23 7.03
C GLU A 450 -8.14 -2.20 6.14
N LEU A 451 -8.21 -1.47 5.02
CA LEU A 451 -7.09 -1.31 4.10
C LEU A 451 -5.90 -0.61 4.79
N GLU A 452 -6.16 0.45 5.55
CA GLU A 452 -5.15 1.16 6.33
C GLU A 452 -4.54 0.26 7.42
N ARG A 453 -5.37 -0.54 8.12
CA ARG A 453 -4.92 -1.51 9.12
C ARG A 453 -4.03 -2.57 8.51
N LEU A 454 -4.43 -3.14 7.37
CA LEU A 454 -3.62 -4.10 6.61
C LEU A 454 -2.29 -3.48 6.17
N ARG A 455 -2.32 -2.26 5.62
CA ARG A 455 -1.10 -1.55 5.20
C ARG A 455 -0.16 -1.25 6.35
N ARG A 456 -0.69 -0.80 7.49
CA ARG A 456 0.10 -0.62 8.73
C ARG A 456 0.67 -1.94 9.23
N GLY A 457 -0.12 -3.02 9.19
CA GLY A 457 0.33 -4.37 9.51
C GLY A 457 1.52 -4.79 8.64
N SER A 458 1.41 -4.67 7.32
CA SER A 458 2.48 -4.98 6.37
C SER A 458 3.73 -4.13 6.61
N LEU A 459 3.59 -2.83 6.85
CA LEU A 459 4.73 -1.96 7.16
C LEU A 459 5.39 -2.33 8.49
N SER A 460 4.61 -2.59 9.53
CA SER A 460 5.12 -3.03 10.84
C SER A 460 5.88 -4.34 10.72
N PHE A 461 5.31 -5.32 10.02
CA PHE A 461 5.96 -6.60 9.72
C PHE A 461 7.30 -6.42 9.01
N LEU A 462 7.33 -5.57 7.97
CA LEU A 462 8.54 -5.32 7.22
C LEU A 462 9.62 -4.60 8.04
N VAL A 463 9.24 -3.64 8.89
CA VAL A 463 10.17 -2.96 9.80
C VAL A 463 10.76 -3.96 10.80
N GLU A 464 9.93 -4.75 11.47
CA GLU A 464 10.36 -5.79 12.39
C GLU A 464 11.30 -6.80 11.70
N ALA A 465 10.95 -7.21 10.47
CA ALA A 465 11.81 -8.10 9.68
C ALA A 465 13.16 -7.48 9.34
N SER A 466 13.17 -6.19 9.00
CA SER A 466 14.41 -5.45 8.77
C SER A 466 15.29 -5.39 10.02
N ASP A 467 14.71 -5.10 11.17
CA ASP A 467 15.46 -4.99 12.43
C ASP A 467 16.03 -6.35 12.87
N LEU A 468 15.21 -7.42 12.80
CA LEU A 468 15.64 -8.77 13.16
C LEU A 468 16.72 -9.32 12.22
N LEU A 469 16.55 -9.14 10.90
CA LEU A 469 17.49 -9.65 9.90
C LEU A 469 18.79 -8.84 9.86
N ALA A 470 18.76 -7.53 10.11
CA ALA A 470 19.96 -6.70 10.16
C ALA A 470 20.79 -6.95 11.43
N GLY A 471 20.16 -7.39 12.52
CA GLY A 471 20.82 -7.62 13.81
C GLY A 471 21.65 -8.91 13.89
N THR A 472 21.59 -9.80 12.89
CA THR A 472 22.35 -11.05 12.86
C THR A 472 23.35 -11.09 11.70
N LEU A 473 24.54 -11.62 11.97
CA LEU A 473 25.59 -11.86 10.98
C LEU A 473 25.86 -13.37 10.80
N ASP A 474 25.04 -14.22 11.41
CA ASP A 474 25.12 -15.67 11.30
C ASP A 474 24.14 -16.19 10.23
N ARG A 475 24.65 -17.01 9.31
CA ARG A 475 23.87 -17.53 8.20
C ARG A 475 22.70 -18.39 8.67
N ASP A 476 22.92 -19.32 9.59
CA ASP A 476 21.91 -20.29 10.00
C ASP A 476 20.83 -19.61 10.85
N GLN A 477 21.21 -18.65 11.68
CA GLN A 477 20.29 -17.82 12.43
C GLN A 477 19.44 -16.93 11.51
N THR A 478 20.03 -16.34 10.48
CA THR A 478 19.30 -15.54 9.47
C THR A 478 18.26 -16.40 8.73
N LEU A 479 18.63 -17.62 8.35
CA LEU A 479 17.70 -18.58 7.71
C LEU A 479 16.53 -18.93 8.64
N ALA A 480 16.81 -19.19 9.91
CA ALA A 480 15.79 -19.50 10.91
C ALA A 480 14.84 -18.31 11.15
N LEU A 481 15.37 -17.10 11.33
CA LEU A 481 14.55 -15.89 11.51
C LEU A 481 13.66 -15.62 10.29
N MET A 482 14.21 -15.75 9.08
CA MET A 482 13.41 -15.60 7.85
C MET A 482 12.25 -16.61 7.82
N ALA A 483 12.52 -17.87 8.16
CA ALA A 483 11.49 -18.91 8.20
C ALA A 483 10.42 -18.61 9.26
N GLN A 484 10.82 -18.18 10.47
CA GLN A 484 9.92 -17.84 11.57
C GLN A 484 9.05 -16.62 11.30
N MET A 485 9.53 -15.63 10.54
CA MET A 485 8.69 -14.50 10.13
C MET A 485 7.70 -14.87 9.03
N THR A 486 8.08 -15.85 8.20
CA THR A 486 7.27 -16.34 7.10
C THR A 486 6.13 -17.24 7.59
N VAL A 487 6.39 -18.09 8.58
CA VAL A 487 5.44 -19.07 9.12
C VAL A 487 5.10 -18.71 10.57
N PRO A 488 3.82 -18.47 10.92
CA PRO A 488 2.61 -18.75 10.14
C PRO A 488 2.07 -17.56 9.31
N THR A 489 2.73 -16.39 9.35
CA THR A 489 2.18 -15.11 8.86
C THR A 489 1.84 -15.10 7.37
N LEU A 490 2.74 -15.61 6.53
CA LEU A 490 2.61 -15.59 5.07
C LEU A 490 2.20 -16.96 4.52
N ALA A 491 2.71 -18.04 5.13
CA ALA A 491 2.54 -19.41 4.66
C ALA A 491 2.42 -20.40 5.82
N THR A 492 1.87 -21.59 5.53
CA THR A 492 1.78 -22.69 6.51
C THR A 492 3.10 -23.44 6.63
N TRP A 493 3.91 -23.42 5.56
CA TRP A 493 5.27 -23.91 5.57
C TRP A 493 6.15 -23.11 4.63
N CYS A 494 7.45 -23.14 4.89
CA CYS A 494 8.45 -22.57 4.01
C CYS A 494 9.69 -23.46 3.90
N ALA A 495 10.41 -23.29 2.80
CA ALA A 495 11.69 -23.94 2.57
C ALA A 495 12.66 -22.95 1.92
N VAL A 496 13.92 -23.01 2.33
CA VAL A 496 14.97 -22.12 1.85
C VAL A 496 16.05 -22.93 1.15
N TYR A 497 16.27 -22.60 -0.11
CA TYR A 497 17.35 -23.14 -0.92
C TYR A 497 18.46 -22.09 -1.02
N THR A 498 19.70 -22.49 -0.82
CA THR A 498 20.85 -21.59 -1.01
C THR A 498 21.67 -22.02 -2.22
N VAL A 499 22.27 -21.05 -2.91
CA VAL A 499 23.08 -21.25 -4.11
C VAL A 499 24.48 -20.71 -3.83
N ALA A 500 25.45 -21.62 -3.68
CA ALA A 500 26.83 -21.27 -3.36
C ALA A 500 27.51 -20.46 -4.50
N ASP A 501 27.28 -20.87 -5.74
CA ASP A 501 27.76 -20.27 -7.00
C ASP A 501 26.62 -20.30 -8.05
N PRO A 502 26.44 -19.30 -8.94
CA PRO A 502 25.46 -19.37 -10.03
C PRO A 502 25.56 -20.62 -10.92
N ALA A 503 26.69 -21.31 -10.96
CA ALA A 503 26.84 -22.59 -11.66
C ALA A 503 26.49 -23.83 -10.81
N SER A 504 26.25 -23.66 -9.51
CA SER A 504 25.95 -24.75 -8.57
C SER A 504 24.45 -25.03 -8.47
N GLU A 505 24.10 -26.27 -8.21
CA GLU A 505 22.72 -26.66 -7.93
C GLU A 505 22.25 -26.07 -6.58
N PRO A 506 20.98 -25.63 -6.47
CA PRO A 506 20.43 -25.14 -5.21
C PRO A 506 20.37 -26.24 -4.14
N GLU A 507 20.86 -25.94 -2.94
CA GLU A 507 20.86 -26.85 -1.79
C GLU A 507 19.76 -26.46 -0.79
N LEU A 508 18.96 -27.44 -0.34
CA LEU A 508 17.94 -27.26 0.68
C LEU A 508 18.58 -27.03 2.06
N SER A 509 18.66 -25.77 2.49
CA SER A 509 19.31 -25.38 3.74
C SER A 509 18.37 -25.38 4.94
N TYR A 510 17.11 -24.97 4.76
CA TYR A 510 16.19 -24.81 5.89
C TYR A 510 14.75 -25.16 5.48
N VAL A 511 13.99 -25.73 6.42
CA VAL A 511 12.57 -26.08 6.25
C VAL A 511 11.84 -25.80 7.55
N LEU A 512 10.69 -25.14 7.47
CA LEU A 512 9.81 -24.90 8.61
C LEU A 512 8.36 -25.16 8.22
N HIS A 513 7.59 -25.69 9.15
CA HIS A 513 6.16 -25.91 9.04
C HIS A 513 5.51 -25.43 10.35
N GLU A 514 4.29 -24.89 10.27
CA GLU A 514 3.54 -24.40 11.44
C GLU A 514 3.33 -25.50 12.51
N ASP A 515 3.03 -26.71 12.04
CA ASP A 515 3.02 -27.96 12.81
C ASP A 515 4.41 -28.64 12.80
N GLU A 516 5.06 -28.72 13.97
CA GLU A 516 6.41 -29.29 14.16
C GLU A 516 6.50 -30.76 13.71
N ASP A 517 5.44 -31.54 13.90
CA ASP A 517 5.40 -32.97 13.54
C ASP A 517 5.50 -33.21 12.03
N ARG A 518 5.33 -32.16 11.21
CA ARG A 518 5.36 -32.25 9.74
C ARG A 518 6.67 -31.83 9.10
N ILE A 519 7.59 -31.25 9.88
CA ILE A 519 8.86 -30.72 9.37
C ILE A 519 9.69 -31.83 8.71
N ASP A 520 9.84 -32.98 9.38
CA ASP A 520 10.66 -34.09 8.86
C ASP A 520 10.08 -34.71 7.57
N GLY A 521 8.75 -34.85 7.52
CA GLY A 521 8.05 -35.34 6.34
C GLY A 521 8.21 -34.40 5.15
N LEU A 522 8.05 -33.10 5.39
CA LEU A 522 8.24 -32.05 4.37
C LEU A 522 9.70 -32.02 3.88
N LYS A 523 10.68 -32.02 4.79
CA LYS A 523 12.11 -32.04 4.45
C LYS A 523 12.48 -33.26 3.60
N THR A 524 11.94 -34.43 3.95
CA THR A 524 12.16 -35.67 3.18
C THR A 524 11.53 -35.63 1.79
N LEU A 525 10.37 -35.00 1.64
CA LEU A 525 9.70 -34.84 0.35
C LEU A 525 10.48 -33.87 -0.54
N LEU A 526 10.80 -32.68 -0.03
CA LEU A 526 11.52 -31.65 -0.77
C LEU A 526 12.95 -32.10 -1.15
N GLY A 527 13.65 -32.83 -0.28
CA GLY A 527 14.98 -33.36 -0.57
C GLY A 527 15.03 -34.42 -1.69
N LYS A 528 13.88 -34.93 -2.15
CA LYS A 528 13.79 -35.87 -3.29
C LYS A 528 13.41 -35.19 -4.61
N LEU A 529 13.01 -33.92 -4.56
CA LEU A 529 12.60 -33.16 -5.72
C LEU A 529 13.80 -32.44 -6.33
N ALA A 530 13.78 -32.29 -7.66
CA ALA A 530 14.68 -31.35 -8.30
C ALA A 530 14.32 -29.94 -7.85
N PRO A 531 15.29 -29.15 -7.33
CA PRO A 531 15.01 -27.79 -6.90
C PRO A 531 14.59 -26.93 -8.10
N PRO A 532 13.81 -25.86 -7.86
CA PRO A 532 13.40 -24.96 -8.94
C PRO A 532 14.62 -24.22 -9.53
N ASP A 533 14.53 -23.83 -10.81
CA ASP A 533 15.63 -23.10 -11.45
C ASP A 533 15.83 -21.71 -10.81
N PRO A 534 17.07 -21.32 -10.46
CA PRO A 534 17.39 -20.03 -9.86
C PRO A 534 17.35 -18.91 -10.91
N VAL A 535 16.15 -18.43 -11.23
CA VAL A 535 15.93 -17.34 -12.18
C VAL A 535 15.98 -15.99 -11.44
N PRO A 536 16.72 -14.98 -11.94
CA PRO A 536 16.86 -13.68 -11.28
C PRO A 536 15.63 -12.77 -11.41
N THR A 537 14.61 -13.18 -12.17
CA THR A 537 13.39 -12.40 -12.40
C THR A 537 12.63 -12.22 -11.09
N PRO A 538 12.40 -10.97 -10.64
CA PRO A 538 11.59 -10.69 -9.45
C PRO A 538 10.16 -11.22 -9.60
N GLY A 539 9.52 -11.46 -8.45
CA GLY A 539 8.14 -11.95 -8.38
C GLY A 539 8.01 -13.42 -7.98
N ALA A 540 6.87 -13.74 -7.38
CA ALA A 540 6.51 -15.09 -7.00
C ALA A 540 6.14 -15.93 -8.24
N ARG A 541 6.70 -17.14 -8.33
CA ARG A 541 6.38 -18.11 -9.40
C ARG A 541 5.76 -19.37 -8.80
N VAL A 542 4.69 -19.86 -9.42
CA VAL A 542 4.06 -21.12 -8.99
C VAL A 542 4.99 -22.29 -9.26
N TRP A 543 5.10 -23.20 -8.29
CA TRP A 543 5.87 -24.43 -8.39
C TRP A 543 5.00 -25.64 -8.03
N THR A 544 4.59 -26.43 -9.02
CA THR A 544 3.62 -27.53 -8.83
C THR A 544 4.26 -28.85 -8.39
N ALA A 545 5.59 -28.99 -8.47
CA ALA A 545 6.25 -30.26 -8.18
C ALA A 545 5.99 -30.79 -6.76
N PRO A 546 5.97 -29.95 -5.69
CA PRO A 546 5.67 -30.43 -4.34
C PRO A 546 4.25 -30.98 -4.20
N SER A 547 3.25 -30.27 -4.74
CA SER A 547 1.85 -30.70 -4.65
C SER A 547 1.61 -31.98 -5.47
N GLU A 548 2.16 -32.08 -6.68
CA GLU A 548 2.12 -33.28 -7.50
C GLU A 548 2.79 -34.48 -6.82
N ALA A 549 3.97 -34.27 -6.22
CA ALA A 549 4.70 -35.33 -5.53
C ALA A 549 3.98 -35.82 -4.28
N ALA A 550 3.37 -34.90 -3.53
CA ALA A 550 2.60 -35.22 -2.33
C ALA A 550 1.31 -35.99 -2.70
N GLN A 551 0.61 -35.57 -3.76
CA GLN A 551 -0.56 -36.27 -4.29
C GLN A 551 -0.19 -37.67 -4.81
N ALA A 552 0.92 -37.81 -5.54
CA ALA A 552 1.41 -39.11 -5.99
C ALA A 552 1.83 -40.02 -4.82
N ALA A 553 2.39 -39.47 -3.74
CA ALA A 553 2.71 -40.21 -2.52
C ALA A 553 1.43 -40.72 -1.82
N ALA A 554 0.40 -39.87 -1.69
CA ALA A 554 -0.90 -40.25 -1.13
C ALA A 554 -1.59 -41.36 -1.94
N VAL A 555 -1.59 -41.26 -3.26
CA VAL A 555 -2.16 -42.29 -4.15
C VAL A 555 -1.40 -43.60 -4.01
N ARG A 556 -0.06 -43.58 -4.03
CA ARG A 556 0.77 -44.78 -3.84
C ARG A 556 0.58 -45.41 -2.46
N GLY A 557 0.41 -44.60 -1.42
CA GLY A 557 0.07 -45.08 -0.08
C GLY A 557 -1.27 -45.81 -0.10
N SER A 558 -2.31 -45.17 -0.62
CA SER A 558 -3.68 -45.71 -0.71
C SER A 558 -3.75 -47.00 -1.56
N LEU A 559 -2.98 -47.11 -2.64
CA LEU A 559 -2.92 -48.34 -3.44
C LEU A 559 -2.22 -49.49 -2.71
N ARG A 560 -1.24 -49.21 -1.85
CA ARG A 560 -0.60 -50.23 -0.99
C ARG A 560 -1.54 -50.73 0.09
N SER A 561 -2.36 -49.87 0.70
CA SER A 561 -3.35 -50.31 1.71
C SER A 561 -4.46 -51.17 1.11
N LEU A 562 -4.77 -50.98 -0.17
CA LEU A 562 -5.75 -51.78 -0.92
C LEU A 562 -5.20 -53.14 -1.44
N GLY A 563 -3.96 -53.51 -1.11
CA GLY A 563 -3.43 -54.85 -1.40
C GLY A 563 -3.03 -55.11 -2.85
N LEU A 564 -2.86 -54.08 -3.68
CA LEU A 564 -2.50 -54.20 -5.09
C LEU A 564 -0.98 -54.25 -5.37
N ALA A 565 -0.15 -54.11 -4.32
CA ALA A 565 1.29 -54.34 -4.38
C ALA A 565 1.71 -55.16 -3.14
N GLY A 566 2.21 -56.37 -3.35
CA GLY A 566 2.47 -57.35 -2.29
C GLY A 566 3.61 -57.01 -1.32
N SER A 567 3.41 -56.03 -0.44
CA SER A 567 4.25 -55.88 0.76
C SER A 567 3.48 -55.37 1.97
N THR A 568 3.81 -55.94 3.12
CA THR A 568 3.33 -55.60 4.46
C THR A 568 3.84 -54.21 4.87
N GLY A 569 3.15 -53.15 4.46
CA GLY A 569 3.42 -51.78 4.92
C GLY A 569 2.75 -51.47 6.25
N HIS A 570 3.49 -50.88 7.20
CA HIS A 570 2.98 -50.46 8.50
C HIS A 570 1.95 -49.32 8.37
N PRO A 571 0.84 -49.33 9.13
CA PRO A 571 -0.21 -48.30 9.08
C PRO A 571 0.27 -46.87 9.36
N ALA A 572 1.35 -46.68 10.10
CA ALA A 572 1.94 -45.36 10.40
C ALA A 572 2.53 -44.66 9.15
N ALA A 573 3.10 -45.39 8.19
CA ALA A 573 3.69 -44.77 6.99
C ALA A 573 2.63 -44.20 6.03
N LEU A 574 1.43 -44.78 6.06
CA LEU A 574 0.25 -44.33 5.32
C LEU A 574 -0.32 -43.02 5.90
N SER A 575 -0.47 -42.93 7.22
CA SER A 575 -0.93 -41.71 7.89
C SER A 575 0.02 -40.55 7.67
N THR A 576 1.34 -40.78 7.75
CA THR A 576 2.34 -39.73 7.50
C THR A 576 2.30 -39.26 6.05
N SER A 577 2.22 -40.17 5.07
CA SER A 577 2.18 -39.80 3.64
C SER A 577 0.92 -39.00 3.27
N LEU A 578 -0.24 -39.38 3.83
CA LEU A 578 -1.50 -38.65 3.63
C LEU A 578 -1.49 -37.29 4.36
N ALA A 579 -0.92 -37.23 5.57
CA ALA A 579 -0.74 -35.98 6.30
C ALA A 579 0.18 -35.01 5.53
N THR A 580 1.34 -35.47 5.04
CA THR A 580 2.21 -34.64 4.21
C THR A 580 1.49 -34.18 2.93
N ALA A 581 0.68 -35.03 2.31
CA ALA A 581 -0.12 -34.64 1.14
C ALA A 581 -1.15 -33.55 1.41
N ALA A 582 -1.86 -33.60 2.54
CA ALA A 582 -2.79 -32.54 2.92
C ALA A 582 -2.08 -31.22 3.27
N ALA A 583 -0.88 -31.30 3.86
CA ALA A 583 -0.09 -30.11 4.23
C ALA A 583 0.59 -29.41 3.05
N VAL A 584 0.95 -30.16 2.01
CA VAL A 584 1.77 -29.69 0.87
C VAL A 584 0.97 -29.66 -0.45
N GLY A 585 -0.27 -30.14 -0.44
CA GLY A 585 -1.09 -30.32 -1.64
C GLY A 585 -1.79 -29.06 -2.16
N GLY A 586 -1.56 -27.90 -1.56
CA GLY A 586 -2.11 -26.62 -2.02
C GLY A 586 -1.19 -25.86 -2.97
N GLU A 587 -1.41 -24.55 -3.07
CA GLU A 587 -0.55 -23.67 -3.86
C GLU A 587 0.84 -23.55 -3.24
N THR A 588 1.87 -23.65 -4.08
CA THR A 588 3.27 -23.43 -3.69
C THR A 588 3.89 -22.39 -4.61
N VAL A 589 4.55 -21.40 -4.03
CA VAL A 589 5.21 -20.32 -4.75
C VAL A 589 6.69 -20.23 -4.38
N VAL A 590 7.51 -19.80 -5.33
CA VAL A 590 8.96 -19.64 -5.20
C VAL A 590 9.32 -18.20 -5.47
N LEU A 591 10.05 -17.59 -4.54
CA LEU A 591 10.58 -16.24 -4.62
C LEU A 591 12.11 -16.31 -4.68
N PRO A 592 12.77 -15.64 -5.64
CA PRO A 592 14.22 -15.63 -5.69
C PRO A 592 14.78 -14.73 -4.57
N LEU A 593 15.87 -15.19 -3.94
CA LEU A 593 16.66 -14.39 -3.02
C LEU A 593 17.78 -13.74 -3.85
N VAL A 594 17.56 -12.49 -4.25
CA VAL A 594 18.49 -11.73 -5.10
C VAL A 594 19.21 -10.67 -4.29
N ALA A 595 20.54 -10.78 -4.22
CA ALA A 595 21.42 -9.77 -3.63
C ALA A 595 22.45 -9.34 -4.67
N ARG A 596 22.71 -8.02 -4.77
CA ARG A 596 23.73 -7.45 -5.68
C ARG A 596 23.67 -7.98 -7.13
N ASN A 597 22.46 -8.12 -7.67
CA ASN A 597 22.19 -8.63 -9.01
C ASN A 597 22.57 -10.11 -9.25
N ARG A 598 22.62 -10.90 -8.17
CA ARG A 598 22.89 -12.34 -8.19
C ARG A 598 21.85 -13.10 -7.36
N VAL A 599 21.40 -14.25 -7.88
CA VAL A 599 20.57 -15.17 -7.10
C VAL A 599 21.46 -15.93 -6.14
N ILE A 600 21.23 -15.73 -4.84
CA ILE A 600 21.96 -16.43 -3.76
C ILE A 600 21.13 -17.57 -3.16
N GLY A 601 19.85 -17.66 -3.53
CA GLY A 601 18.93 -18.68 -3.02
C GLY A 601 17.50 -18.47 -3.49
N MET A 602 16.59 -19.26 -2.92
CA MET A 602 15.16 -19.18 -3.18
C MET A 602 14.39 -19.44 -1.89
N LEU A 603 13.37 -18.63 -1.64
CA LEU A 603 12.38 -18.84 -0.60
C LEU A 603 11.15 -19.49 -1.22
N THR A 604 10.80 -20.68 -0.77
CA THR A 604 9.59 -21.39 -1.18
C THR A 604 8.55 -21.31 -0.09
N LEU A 605 7.32 -20.96 -0.46
CA LEU A 605 6.18 -20.84 0.44
C LEU A 605 5.09 -21.80 -0.02
N GLY A 606 4.40 -22.46 0.91
CA GLY A 606 3.24 -23.27 0.55
C GLY A 606 2.08 -23.18 1.53
N LYS A 607 0.90 -23.47 0.98
CA LYS A 607 -0.39 -23.54 1.66
C LYS A 607 -0.97 -24.96 1.57
N PRO A 608 -1.86 -25.34 2.50
CA PRO A 608 -2.57 -26.62 2.45
C PRO A 608 -3.57 -26.65 1.27
N THR A 609 -4.10 -27.85 0.98
CA THR A 609 -5.08 -28.06 -0.10
C THR A 609 -6.29 -27.12 0.04
N ASP A 610 -6.76 -26.57 -1.09
CA ASP A 610 -7.88 -25.60 -1.24
C ASP A 610 -7.59 -24.14 -0.82
N ASP A 611 -6.40 -23.83 -0.30
CA ASP A 611 -5.95 -22.46 -0.02
C ASP A 611 -5.08 -21.89 -1.16
N HIS A 612 -5.26 -20.59 -1.46
CA HIS A 612 -4.49 -19.85 -2.47
C HIS A 612 -3.88 -18.58 -1.87
N PHE A 613 -2.75 -18.15 -2.43
CA PHE A 613 -2.11 -16.91 -2.03
C PHE A 613 -2.85 -15.70 -2.62
N ARG A 614 -3.19 -14.75 -1.74
CA ARG A 614 -3.66 -13.43 -2.17
C ARG A 614 -2.48 -12.62 -2.70
N GLN A 615 -2.73 -11.75 -3.68
CA GLN A 615 -1.68 -10.95 -4.32
C GLN A 615 -0.94 -10.06 -3.31
N GLU A 616 -1.63 -9.50 -2.32
CA GLU A 616 -1.03 -8.65 -1.29
C GLU A 616 -0.03 -9.43 -0.41
N ILE A 617 -0.27 -10.73 -0.19
CA ILE A 617 0.64 -11.61 0.56
C ILE A 617 1.89 -11.91 -0.27
N LEU A 618 1.74 -12.11 -1.58
CA LEU A 618 2.86 -12.35 -2.49
C LEU A 618 3.76 -11.12 -2.62
N GLU A 619 3.17 -9.92 -2.70
CA GLU A 619 3.91 -8.65 -2.68
C GLU A 619 4.70 -8.48 -1.37
N LEU A 620 4.07 -8.78 -0.23
CA LEU A 620 4.73 -8.74 1.08
C LEU A 620 5.86 -9.77 1.19
N ALA A 621 5.66 -10.98 0.67
CA ALA A 621 6.67 -12.02 0.61
C ALA A 621 7.85 -11.63 -0.28
N GLU A 622 7.61 -10.92 -1.39
CA GLU A 622 8.68 -10.42 -2.26
C GLU A 622 9.52 -9.35 -1.56
N ASP A 623 8.90 -8.43 -0.83
CA ASP A 623 9.62 -7.43 -0.05
C ASP A 623 10.44 -8.06 1.08
N LEU A 624 9.90 -9.10 1.74
CA LEU A 624 10.63 -9.89 2.72
C LEU A 624 11.82 -10.63 2.08
N SER A 625 11.61 -11.29 0.94
CA SER A 625 12.65 -12.07 0.26
C SER A 625 13.83 -11.18 -0.14
N ARG A 626 13.56 -9.94 -0.58
CA ARG A 626 14.59 -8.95 -0.91
C ARG A 626 15.45 -8.57 0.30
N ARG A 627 14.82 -8.34 1.46
CA ARG A 627 15.52 -7.99 2.71
C ARG A 627 16.33 -9.17 3.25
N ALA A 628 15.73 -10.35 3.25
CA ALA A 628 16.41 -11.57 3.68
C ALA A 628 17.57 -11.94 2.77
N ALA A 629 17.46 -11.71 1.45
CA ALA A 629 18.56 -11.92 0.53
C ALA A 629 19.76 -11.03 0.87
N LEU A 630 19.54 -9.75 1.17
CA LEU A 630 20.62 -8.85 1.58
C LEU A 630 21.24 -9.27 2.92
N ALA A 631 20.44 -9.69 3.89
CA ALA A 631 20.94 -10.17 5.18
C ALA A 631 21.79 -11.45 5.03
N LEU A 632 21.31 -12.43 4.24
CA LEU A 632 22.04 -13.67 3.95
C LEU A 632 23.36 -13.41 3.21
N ASP A 633 23.37 -12.48 2.26
CA ASP A 633 24.59 -12.07 1.55
C ASP A 633 25.61 -11.42 2.50
N ASN A 634 25.14 -10.53 3.38
CA ASN A 634 25.99 -9.89 4.37
C ASN A 634 26.56 -10.88 5.39
N ALA A 635 25.74 -11.80 5.91
CA ALA A 635 26.16 -12.86 6.83
C ALA A 635 27.22 -13.77 6.19
N ARG A 636 27.02 -14.14 4.90
CA ARG A 636 27.99 -14.91 4.13
C ARG A 636 29.32 -14.16 3.98
N LEU A 637 29.29 -12.92 3.53
CA LEU A 637 30.50 -12.11 3.31
C LEU A 637 31.27 -11.86 4.60
N TYR A 638 30.56 -11.64 5.71
CA TYR A 638 31.17 -11.51 7.03
C TYR A 638 31.86 -12.82 7.43
N SER A 639 31.16 -13.96 7.31
CA SER A 639 31.70 -15.28 7.62
C SER A 639 32.94 -15.63 6.77
N GLU A 640 32.90 -15.36 5.46
CA GLU A 640 34.04 -15.56 4.55
C GLU A 640 35.23 -14.70 4.96
N ARG A 641 35.01 -13.42 5.30
CA ARG A 641 36.06 -12.50 5.76
C ARG A 641 36.68 -12.96 7.08
N THR A 642 35.88 -13.36 8.05
CA THR A 642 36.35 -13.86 9.35
C THR A 642 37.17 -15.14 9.18
N ALA A 643 36.73 -16.07 8.33
CA ALA A 643 37.45 -17.31 8.06
C ALA A 643 38.83 -17.05 7.42
N ILE A 644 38.90 -16.12 6.45
CA ILE A 644 40.17 -15.72 5.81
C ILE A 644 41.12 -15.10 6.85
N SER A 645 40.62 -14.17 7.67
CA SER A 645 41.41 -13.50 8.72
C SER A 645 42.00 -14.52 9.71
N GLN A 646 41.17 -15.40 10.25
CA GLN A 646 41.61 -16.44 11.18
C GLN A 646 42.61 -17.42 10.56
N SER A 647 42.41 -17.81 9.30
CA SER A 647 43.36 -18.68 8.59
C SER A 647 44.71 -18.00 8.37
N LEU A 648 44.72 -16.71 8.02
CA LEU A 648 45.93 -15.94 7.82
C LEU A 648 46.68 -15.77 9.17
N GLN A 649 45.98 -15.40 10.24
CA GLN A 649 46.56 -15.25 11.57
C GLN A 649 47.18 -16.55 12.10
N ARG A 650 46.50 -17.70 11.95
CA ARG A 650 47.06 -19.02 12.33
C ARG A 650 48.33 -19.38 11.56
N SER A 651 48.48 -18.91 10.32
CA SER A 651 49.69 -19.17 9.52
C SER A 651 50.90 -18.33 9.95
N LEU A 652 50.65 -17.17 10.57
CA LEU A 652 51.68 -16.22 11.02
C LEU A 652 52.25 -16.55 12.40
N LEU A 653 51.52 -17.30 13.22
CA LEU A 653 52.00 -17.78 14.51
C LEU A 653 52.71 -19.14 14.37
N PRO A 654 53.67 -19.47 15.26
CA PRO A 654 54.29 -20.79 15.28
C PRO A 654 53.24 -21.87 15.58
N PRO A 655 53.26 -23.03 14.89
CA PRO A 655 52.25 -24.07 15.08
C PRO A 655 52.40 -24.82 16.41
N GLU A 656 53.63 -24.94 16.93
CA GLU A 656 53.95 -25.57 18.22
C GLU A 656 55.08 -24.79 18.91
N LEU A 657 55.04 -24.74 20.24
CA LEU A 657 56.11 -24.16 21.03
C LEU A 657 57.31 -25.13 21.08
N LEU A 658 58.49 -24.66 20.71
CA LEU A 658 59.70 -25.48 20.77
C LEU A 658 60.15 -25.69 22.22
N HIS A 659 60.45 -26.94 22.59
CA HIS A 659 61.08 -27.24 23.87
C HIS A 659 62.58 -26.90 23.86
N VAL A 660 63.02 -26.09 24.84
CA VAL A 660 64.43 -25.74 25.05
C VAL A 660 64.96 -26.52 26.25
N PRO A 661 65.99 -27.37 26.10
CA PRO A 661 66.60 -28.10 27.22
C PRO A 661 67.10 -27.12 28.30
N GLY A 662 66.72 -27.36 29.55
CA GLY A 662 67.12 -26.53 30.68
C GLY A 662 66.43 -25.18 30.80
N VAL A 663 65.40 -24.89 29.98
CA VAL A 663 64.62 -23.64 30.07
C VAL A 663 63.13 -23.95 29.87
N GLU A 664 62.31 -23.61 30.87
CA GLU A 664 60.85 -23.61 30.76
C GLU A 664 60.42 -22.40 29.93
N VAL A 665 59.65 -22.63 28.86
CA VAL A 665 59.09 -21.55 28.04
C VAL A 665 57.59 -21.73 27.94
N ASP A 666 56.85 -20.64 28.11
CA ASP A 666 55.42 -20.62 27.83
C ASP A 666 55.03 -19.31 27.12
N VAL A 667 54.03 -19.39 26.26
CA VAL A 667 53.51 -18.25 25.49
C VAL A 667 51.99 -18.22 25.53
N ILE A 668 51.45 -17.05 25.82
CA ILE A 668 50.02 -16.76 25.69
C ILE A 668 49.86 -15.70 24.62
N TYR A 669 49.08 -16.01 23.59
CA TYR A 669 48.67 -15.06 22.56
C TYR A 669 47.15 -14.87 22.60
N ARG A 670 46.71 -13.62 22.53
CA ARG A 670 45.30 -13.25 22.46
C ARG A 670 45.10 -12.21 21.36
N ALA A 671 44.28 -12.56 20.38
CA ALA A 671 43.83 -11.61 19.37
C ALA A 671 42.79 -10.65 19.94
N ALA A 672 42.84 -9.37 19.58
CA ALA A 672 41.80 -8.39 19.83
C ALA A 672 40.77 -8.31 18.69
N GLY A 673 39.57 -7.86 19.04
CA GLY A 673 38.48 -7.61 18.11
C GLY A 673 37.64 -8.84 17.74
N GLU A 674 36.55 -8.59 17.01
CA GLU A 674 35.56 -9.58 16.56
C GLU A 674 36.08 -10.47 15.40
N GLY A 675 37.33 -10.93 15.46
CA GLY A 675 37.91 -11.93 14.55
C GLY A 675 38.04 -11.53 13.07
N ASN A 676 37.78 -10.27 12.72
CA ASN A 676 37.69 -9.81 11.33
C ASN A 676 38.92 -9.08 10.80
N GLU A 677 39.92 -8.87 11.66
CA GLU A 677 41.21 -8.26 11.31
C GLU A 677 42.35 -9.17 11.78
N VAL A 678 43.47 -9.14 11.06
CA VAL A 678 44.68 -9.87 11.43
C VAL A 678 45.54 -8.98 12.29
N GLY A 679 45.96 -9.51 13.42
CA GLY A 679 46.78 -8.79 14.39
C GLY A 679 48.19 -8.47 13.94
N GLY A 680 48.75 -7.42 14.54
CA GLY A 680 50.15 -6.98 14.33
C GLY A 680 51.15 -7.76 15.18
N ASP A 681 50.73 -8.18 16.37
CA ASP A 681 51.54 -8.92 17.34
C ASP A 681 51.94 -10.32 16.85
N PHE A 682 53.21 -10.68 17.07
CA PHE A 682 53.71 -12.03 16.85
C PHE A 682 54.83 -12.43 17.81
N TYR A 683 55.09 -13.73 17.84
CA TYR A 683 56.25 -14.31 18.51
C TYR A 683 56.84 -15.46 17.69
N ASP A 684 58.11 -15.78 17.89
CA ASP A 684 58.73 -17.01 17.36
C ASP A 684 59.81 -17.51 18.34
N LEU A 685 60.01 -18.83 18.36
CA LEU A 685 61.07 -19.51 19.10
C LEU A 685 61.63 -20.63 18.23
N PHE A 686 62.93 -20.57 17.94
CA PHE A 686 63.51 -21.39 16.88
C PHE A 686 64.95 -21.82 17.13
N PRO A 687 65.37 -22.99 16.62
CA PRO A 687 66.76 -23.41 16.74
C PRO A 687 67.64 -22.68 15.71
N ILE A 688 68.78 -22.16 16.18
CA ILE A 688 69.82 -21.56 15.36
C ILE A 688 70.84 -22.63 14.97
N ARG A 689 71.80 -22.95 15.87
CA ARG A 689 72.90 -23.92 15.72
C ARG A 689 73.46 -24.29 17.11
N ASP A 690 74.01 -25.50 17.30
CA ASP A 690 74.80 -25.91 18.49
C ASP A 690 74.24 -25.46 19.86
N GLY A 691 73.00 -25.90 20.19
CA GLY A 691 72.36 -25.60 21.47
C GLY A 691 71.95 -24.12 21.67
N ALA A 692 72.04 -23.29 20.63
CA ALA A 692 71.55 -21.92 20.64
C ALA A 692 70.14 -21.80 20.01
N TYR A 693 69.29 -21.01 20.64
CA TYR A 693 67.90 -20.80 20.29
C TYR A 693 67.63 -19.31 20.08
N GLY A 694 67.00 -18.94 18.97
CA GLY A 694 66.52 -17.58 18.72
C GLY A 694 65.10 -17.43 19.23
N PHE A 695 64.79 -16.31 19.88
CA PHE A 695 63.43 -15.93 20.21
C PHE A 695 63.15 -14.51 19.71
N ALA A 696 61.89 -14.26 19.35
CA ALA A 696 61.44 -12.96 18.90
C ALA A 696 60.03 -12.71 19.41
N ILE A 697 59.75 -11.47 19.77
CA ILE A 697 58.41 -10.95 20.07
C ILE A 697 58.35 -9.52 19.55
N GLY A 698 57.29 -9.19 18.82
CA GLY A 698 57.21 -7.92 18.14
C GLY A 698 55.79 -7.56 17.73
N ASP A 699 55.61 -6.29 17.43
CA ASP A 699 54.36 -5.71 16.95
C ASP A 699 54.59 -4.88 15.68
N VAL A 700 53.82 -5.19 14.63
CA VAL A 700 53.79 -4.43 13.38
C VAL A 700 52.68 -3.40 13.46
N CYS A 701 53.04 -2.12 13.26
CA CYS A 701 52.07 -1.04 13.26
C CYS A 701 50.94 -1.25 12.24
N GLY A 702 49.72 -1.32 12.77
CA GLY A 702 48.46 -1.44 12.04
C GLY A 702 47.99 -2.88 11.85
N THR A 703 46.73 -3.06 11.46
CA THR A 703 46.11 -4.39 11.31
C THR A 703 46.00 -4.81 9.84
N GLY A 704 45.62 -6.06 9.60
CA GLY A 704 45.18 -6.57 8.30
C GLY A 704 46.27 -7.22 7.42
N PRO A 705 45.96 -7.47 6.14
CA PRO A 705 46.81 -8.27 5.25
C PRO A 705 48.20 -7.70 5.02
N GLU A 706 48.37 -6.38 5.02
CA GLU A 706 49.68 -5.77 4.85
C GLU A 706 50.55 -5.85 6.12
N ALA A 707 49.95 -5.81 7.33
CA ALA A 707 50.69 -6.07 8.58
C ALA A 707 51.17 -7.52 8.62
N ALA A 708 50.27 -8.43 8.25
CA ALA A 708 50.55 -9.85 8.12
C ALA A 708 51.73 -10.16 7.18
N ALA A 709 51.89 -9.40 6.09
CA ALA A 709 53.02 -9.56 5.17
C ALA A 709 54.36 -9.24 5.86
N VAL A 710 54.44 -8.12 6.58
CA VAL A 710 55.64 -7.71 7.34
C VAL A 710 55.95 -8.70 8.45
N THR A 711 54.94 -9.18 9.18
CA THR A 711 55.11 -10.24 10.19
C THR A 711 55.68 -11.52 9.59
N GLY A 712 55.15 -11.94 8.44
CA GLY A 712 55.64 -13.11 7.70
C GLY A 712 57.09 -12.93 7.22
N LEU A 713 57.42 -11.76 6.67
CA LEU A 713 58.76 -11.38 6.27
C LEU A 713 59.72 -11.42 7.46
N ALA A 714 59.38 -10.74 8.56
CA ALA A 714 60.21 -10.64 9.75
C ALA A 714 60.52 -12.01 10.34
N ARG A 715 59.50 -12.84 10.59
CA ARG A 715 59.70 -14.18 11.17
C ARG A 715 60.63 -15.06 10.31
N HIS A 716 60.43 -15.06 9.00
CA HIS A 716 61.25 -15.87 8.09
C HIS A 716 62.67 -15.31 7.91
N ALA A 717 62.83 -13.98 7.86
CA ALA A 717 64.13 -13.31 7.78
C ALA A 717 64.96 -13.54 9.05
N LEU A 718 64.37 -13.37 10.24
CA LEU A 718 65.03 -13.62 11.53
C LEU A 718 65.59 -15.05 11.59
N ARG A 719 64.74 -16.03 11.26
CA ARG A 719 65.15 -17.44 11.27
C ARG A 719 66.25 -17.74 10.26
N LEU A 720 66.18 -17.18 9.05
CA LEU A 720 67.19 -17.39 8.02
C LEU A 720 68.53 -16.76 8.42
N LEU A 721 68.52 -15.47 8.78
CA LEU A 721 69.73 -14.70 9.07
C LEU A 721 70.45 -15.21 10.33
N ALA A 722 69.70 -15.52 11.38
CA ALA A 722 70.28 -16.13 12.58
C ALA A 722 70.92 -17.48 12.26
N ARG A 723 70.25 -18.31 11.44
CA ARG A 723 70.80 -19.59 10.95
C ARG A 723 71.96 -19.46 10.00
N GLU A 724 72.23 -18.28 9.43
CA GLU A 724 73.45 -17.99 8.67
C GLU A 724 74.63 -17.58 9.59
N GLY A 725 74.36 -17.31 10.86
CA GLY A 725 75.35 -16.99 11.88
C GLY A 725 75.59 -15.49 12.05
N TYR A 726 74.69 -14.65 11.55
CA TYR A 726 74.68 -13.22 11.87
C TYR A 726 74.26 -13.04 13.34
N GLY A 727 74.94 -12.14 14.06
CA GLY A 727 74.53 -11.73 15.41
C GLY A 727 73.36 -10.74 15.38
N GLY A 728 72.70 -10.55 16.54
CA GLY A 728 71.48 -9.76 16.68
C GLY A 728 71.43 -8.42 15.94
N PRO A 729 72.39 -7.49 16.11
CA PRO A 729 72.38 -6.21 15.41
C PRO A 729 72.39 -6.37 13.89
N ALA A 730 73.24 -7.25 13.37
CA ALA A 730 73.37 -7.52 11.93
C ALA A 730 72.13 -8.21 11.33
N VAL A 731 71.41 -8.99 12.14
CA VAL A 731 70.12 -9.58 11.76
C VAL A 731 69.06 -8.49 11.64
N LEU A 732 68.95 -7.61 12.64
CA LEU A 732 67.94 -6.55 12.66
C LEU A 732 68.19 -5.44 11.64
N GLU A 733 69.44 -5.08 11.36
CA GLU A 733 69.80 -4.14 10.28
C GLU A 733 69.34 -4.63 8.90
N ARG A 734 69.52 -5.93 8.63
CA ARG A 734 69.07 -6.54 7.35
C ARG A 734 67.57 -6.68 7.29
N LEU A 735 66.92 -7.00 8.41
CA LEU A 735 65.47 -6.98 8.50
C LEU A 735 64.92 -5.58 8.25
N ASN A 736 65.54 -4.54 8.82
CA ASN A 736 65.16 -3.16 8.59
C ASN A 736 65.23 -2.79 7.10
N ALA A 737 66.33 -3.15 6.42
CA ALA A 737 66.47 -2.93 4.99
C ALA A 737 65.38 -3.66 4.19
N ALA A 738 65.07 -4.91 4.53
CA ALA A 738 64.02 -5.68 3.87
C ALA A 738 62.62 -5.06 4.06
N ILE A 739 62.31 -4.52 5.24
CA ILE A 739 61.05 -3.83 5.53
C ILE A 739 60.96 -2.52 4.72
N LEU A 740 62.05 -1.75 4.65
CA LEU A 740 62.10 -0.49 3.89
C LEU A 740 61.93 -0.71 2.37
N ASP A 741 62.47 -1.82 1.84
CA ASP A 741 62.36 -2.20 0.42
C ASP A 741 60.93 -2.61 0.00
N GLU A 742 60.09 -3.08 0.94
CA GLU A 742 58.75 -3.63 0.63
C GLU A 742 57.71 -2.55 0.25
N GLY A 743 57.98 -1.26 0.50
CA GLY A 743 57.30 -0.12 -0.16
C GLY A 743 56.67 0.97 0.73
N ALA A 744 56.32 2.09 0.09
CA ALA A 744 56.07 3.45 0.63
C ALA A 744 54.88 3.69 1.61
N ARG A 745 54.31 2.67 2.26
CA ARG A 745 53.36 2.89 3.37
C ARG A 745 54.12 2.68 4.66
N SER A 746 54.42 3.78 5.37
CA SER A 746 55.13 3.85 6.64
C SER A 746 54.56 2.90 7.71
N ARG A 747 54.89 1.61 7.62
CA ARG A 747 54.65 0.63 8.68
C ARG A 747 55.97 0.30 9.31
N PHE A 748 55.97 0.40 10.62
CA PHE A 748 57.14 0.16 11.43
C PHE A 748 56.90 -1.04 12.34
N LEU A 749 57.99 -1.65 12.78
CA LEU A 749 57.97 -2.87 13.57
C LEU A 749 58.72 -2.59 14.88
N THR A 750 58.04 -2.79 16.00
CA THR A 750 58.72 -2.94 17.29
C THR A 750 59.11 -4.39 17.46
N LEU A 751 60.35 -4.66 17.85
CA LEU A 751 60.85 -6.04 17.93
C LEU A 751 61.87 -6.20 19.05
N LEU A 752 61.63 -7.17 19.93
CA LEU A 752 62.64 -7.76 20.78
C LEU A 752 63.12 -9.04 20.12
N TYR A 753 64.41 -9.09 19.78
CA TYR A 753 65.08 -10.28 19.29
C TYR A 753 66.15 -10.72 20.28
N GLY A 754 66.25 -12.02 20.54
CA GLY A 754 67.33 -12.53 21.37
C GLY A 754 67.79 -13.94 21.02
N GLU A 755 69.02 -14.25 21.43
CA GLU A 755 69.65 -15.55 21.30
C GLU A 755 69.93 -16.12 22.68
N LEU A 756 69.30 -17.25 22.97
CA LEU A 756 69.37 -18.00 24.22
C LEU A 756 70.35 -19.16 24.07
N ARG A 757 71.29 -19.27 25.01
CA ARG A 757 72.22 -20.41 25.14
C ARG A 757 72.20 -20.95 26.58
N PRO A 758 71.52 -22.09 26.81
CA PRO A 758 71.64 -22.82 28.07
C PRO A 758 73.09 -23.21 28.35
N GLN A 759 73.51 -23.11 29.60
CA GLN A 759 74.85 -23.45 30.07
C GLN A 759 74.84 -24.76 30.86
N GLU A 760 76.02 -25.39 31.01
CA GLU A 760 76.16 -26.65 31.77
C GLU A 760 75.95 -26.47 33.28
N ASP A 761 76.14 -25.26 33.80
CA ASP A 761 75.95 -24.92 35.23
C ASP A 761 74.46 -24.72 35.59
N GLY A 762 73.55 -24.94 34.63
CA GLY A 762 72.12 -24.75 34.81
C GLY A 762 71.67 -23.31 34.60
N SER A 763 72.56 -22.35 34.33
CA SER A 763 72.18 -20.98 33.94
C SER A 763 71.85 -20.89 32.45
N ALA A 764 71.30 -19.76 32.01
CA ALA A 764 71.13 -19.47 30.59
C ALA A 764 71.63 -18.07 30.23
N VAL A 765 72.45 -17.96 29.18
CA VAL A 765 72.94 -16.69 28.68
C VAL A 765 72.07 -16.24 27.52
N LEU A 766 71.56 -15.00 27.59
CA LEU A 766 70.79 -14.36 26.54
C LEU A 766 71.56 -13.18 25.97
N LYS A 767 71.59 -13.09 24.65
CA LYS A 767 71.99 -11.89 23.91
C LYS A 767 70.74 -11.26 23.32
N VAL A 768 70.41 -10.04 23.71
CA VAL A 768 69.15 -9.37 23.34
C VAL A 768 69.39 -8.04 22.62
N VAL A 769 68.49 -7.71 21.70
CA VAL A 769 68.40 -6.41 21.02
C VAL A 769 66.92 -5.99 21.06
N CYS A 770 66.65 -4.82 21.62
CA CYS A 770 65.29 -4.31 21.85
C CYS A 770 65.01 -3.10 20.96
N ALA A 771 64.52 -3.35 19.73
CA ALA A 771 64.21 -2.32 18.74
C ALA A 771 62.79 -1.76 18.96
N GLY A 772 62.67 -0.74 19.81
CA GLY A 772 61.43 -0.01 20.10
C GLY A 772 60.31 -0.79 20.79
N HIS A 773 60.56 -2.06 21.14
CA HIS A 773 59.61 -2.94 21.84
C HIS A 773 59.56 -2.64 23.34
N PRO A 774 58.46 -2.96 24.06
CA PRO A 774 58.45 -2.95 25.52
C PRO A 774 59.62 -3.74 26.11
N LEU A 775 60.24 -3.20 27.16
CA LEU A 775 61.47 -3.76 27.70
C LEU A 775 61.20 -5.13 28.34
N PRO A 776 62.03 -6.16 28.05
CA PRO A 776 61.93 -7.43 28.74
C PRO A 776 62.28 -7.26 30.22
N LEU A 777 61.51 -7.88 31.10
CA LEU A 777 61.71 -7.79 32.55
C LEU A 777 62.30 -9.10 33.09
N ARG A 778 63.42 -9.01 33.80
CA ARG A 778 64.01 -10.12 34.57
C ARG A 778 63.53 -10.06 36.01
N LEU A 779 62.87 -11.12 36.46
CA LEU A 779 62.57 -11.38 37.86
C LEU A 779 63.64 -12.31 38.45
N ARG A 780 64.28 -11.85 39.52
CA ARG A 780 65.23 -12.66 40.29
C ARG A 780 64.53 -13.39 41.43
N GLN A 781 65.17 -14.45 41.93
CA GLN A 781 64.68 -15.20 43.10
C GLN A 781 64.51 -14.35 44.37
N ASP A 782 65.28 -13.26 44.51
CA ASP A 782 65.16 -12.34 45.64
C ASP A 782 63.94 -11.39 45.54
N GLY A 783 63.17 -11.50 44.46
CA GLY A 783 62.02 -10.66 44.16
C GLY A 783 62.37 -9.36 43.45
N THR A 784 63.64 -9.10 43.15
CA THR A 784 64.05 -7.93 42.38
C THR A 784 63.62 -8.10 40.93
N VAL A 785 62.94 -7.07 40.39
CA VAL A 785 62.60 -6.99 38.97
C VAL A 785 63.42 -5.88 38.33
N GLU A 786 64.07 -6.18 37.21
CA GLU A 786 64.89 -5.22 36.46
C GLU A 786 64.71 -5.40 34.95
N ALA A 787 64.92 -4.33 34.18
CA ALA A 787 64.93 -4.42 32.73
C ALA A 787 66.14 -5.23 32.24
N ALA A 788 65.91 -6.16 31.32
CA ALA A 788 66.93 -7.02 30.72
C ALA A 788 67.46 -6.46 29.38
N ALA A 789 67.00 -5.28 28.96
CA ALA A 789 67.53 -4.56 27.82
C ALA A 789 67.31 -3.05 28.00
N ASP A 790 68.03 -2.26 27.20
CA ASP A 790 67.85 -0.83 27.02
C ASP A 790 67.00 -0.55 25.76
N PRO A 791 66.22 0.54 25.76
CA PRO A 791 65.41 0.92 24.61
C PRO A 791 66.29 1.37 23.44
N GLN A 792 66.07 0.80 22.25
CA GLN A 792 66.74 1.16 21.01
C GLN A 792 65.70 1.58 19.95
N PRO A 793 66.08 2.22 18.83
CA PRO A 793 65.12 2.64 17.83
C PRO A 793 64.38 1.48 17.14
N LEU A 794 63.12 1.72 16.77
CA LEU A 794 62.24 0.79 16.06
C LEU A 794 62.59 0.62 14.57
N LEU A 795 62.17 -0.50 13.98
CA LEU A 795 62.49 -0.87 12.60
C LEU A 795 61.49 -0.27 11.60
N GLY A 796 61.93 0.02 10.37
CA GLY A 796 61.10 0.47 9.25
C GLY A 796 60.89 1.98 9.14
N VAL A 797 61.51 2.79 10.01
CA VAL A 797 61.40 4.27 9.99
C VAL A 797 62.68 4.97 9.55
N MET A 798 63.84 4.43 9.92
CA MET A 798 65.15 5.02 9.63
C MET A 798 65.99 4.03 8.83
N GLU A 799 66.69 4.52 7.81
CA GLU A 799 67.61 3.70 7.00
C GLU A 799 68.83 3.29 7.82
N ASP A 800 69.43 4.25 8.53
CA ASP A 800 70.60 4.03 9.40
C ASP A 800 70.15 3.79 10.85
N LEU A 801 70.32 2.55 11.33
CA LEU A 801 70.03 2.15 12.70
C LEU A 801 71.32 1.80 13.44
N GLU A 802 71.57 2.44 14.58
CA GLU A 802 72.65 2.06 15.50
C GLU A 802 72.07 1.11 16.57
N LEU A 803 72.06 -0.19 16.28
CA LEU A 803 71.62 -1.24 17.21
C LEU A 803 72.82 -1.92 17.88
N TYR A 804 72.67 -2.31 19.14
CA TYR A 804 73.71 -3.03 19.88
C TYR A 804 73.12 -4.20 20.68
N GLU A 805 73.93 -5.24 20.87
CA GLU A 805 73.55 -6.40 21.69
C GLU A 805 73.84 -6.18 23.17
N GLN A 806 72.96 -6.68 24.03
CA GLN A 806 73.17 -6.73 25.47
C GLN A 806 73.14 -8.18 25.94
N THR A 807 74.04 -8.52 26.87
CA THR A 807 74.12 -9.86 27.42
C THR A 807 73.53 -9.90 28.82
N VAL A 808 72.58 -10.80 29.05
CA VAL A 808 71.91 -11.04 30.32
C VAL A 808 72.02 -12.52 30.67
N THR A 809 72.39 -12.83 31.90
CA THR A 809 72.37 -14.20 32.43
C THR A 809 71.12 -14.39 33.27
N LEU A 810 70.37 -15.47 33.02
CA LEU A 810 69.33 -15.97 33.92
C LEU A 810 69.94 -17.07 34.78
N GLU A 811 69.95 -16.82 36.09
CA GLU A 811 70.34 -17.83 37.07
C GLU A 811 69.20 -18.84 37.27
N PRO A 812 69.46 -20.04 37.84
CA PRO A 812 68.41 -20.96 38.22
C PRO A 812 67.36 -20.27 39.11
N GLY A 813 66.10 -20.38 38.72
CA GLY A 813 64.95 -19.72 39.35
C GLY A 813 64.57 -18.35 38.77
N ASP A 814 65.45 -17.70 37.99
CA ASP A 814 65.15 -16.42 37.35
C ASP A 814 64.12 -16.58 36.21
N VAL A 815 63.29 -15.55 36.01
CA VAL A 815 62.28 -15.49 34.96
C VAL A 815 62.52 -14.28 34.08
N LEU A 816 62.49 -14.46 32.76
CA LEU A 816 62.38 -13.38 31.78
C LEU A 816 60.95 -13.30 31.26
N LEU A 817 60.34 -12.12 31.39
CA LEU A 817 59.03 -11.80 30.86
C LEU A 817 59.18 -10.81 29.71
N CYS A 818 58.64 -11.17 28.54
CA CYS A 818 58.54 -10.30 27.38
C CYS A 818 57.07 -10.16 27.00
N VAL A 819 56.62 -8.93 26.74
CA VAL A 819 55.21 -8.65 26.42
C VAL A 819 55.12 -7.65 25.26
N THR A 820 54.08 -7.77 24.46
CA THR A 820 53.70 -6.71 23.52
C THR A 820 53.01 -5.56 24.24
N ASP A 821 52.87 -4.44 23.54
CA ASP A 821 52.34 -3.20 24.10
C ASP A 821 50.87 -3.31 24.48
N GLY A 822 50.06 -4.17 23.85
CA GLY A 822 48.68 -4.44 24.28
C GLY A 822 48.55 -4.84 25.76
N VAL A 823 49.60 -5.39 26.38
CA VAL A 823 49.67 -5.65 27.83
C VAL A 823 49.92 -4.37 28.63
N THR A 824 50.94 -3.58 28.26
CA THR A 824 51.38 -2.40 29.00
C THR A 824 50.43 -1.21 28.79
N GLU A 825 49.88 -1.07 27.58
CA GLU A 825 48.91 -0.05 27.15
C GLU A 825 47.47 -0.33 27.59
N ARG A 826 47.23 -1.40 28.36
CA ARG A 826 45.90 -1.70 28.89
C ARG A 826 45.40 -0.55 29.78
N ARG A 827 44.22 0.00 29.47
CA ARG A 827 43.66 1.21 30.11
C ARG A 827 42.34 0.97 30.85
N GLU A 828 42.17 1.68 31.96
CA GLU A 828 40.90 1.91 32.66
C GLU A 828 40.72 3.43 32.82
N GLY A 829 39.87 4.03 31.97
CA GLY A 829 39.76 5.49 31.89
C GLY A 829 41.09 6.13 31.47
N THR A 830 41.69 6.94 32.34
CA THR A 830 42.99 7.60 32.11
C THR A 830 44.18 6.82 32.69
N ARG A 831 43.93 5.76 33.47
CA ARG A 831 44.98 4.94 34.08
C ARG A 831 45.41 3.86 33.09
N MET A 832 46.72 3.70 32.93
CA MET A 832 47.34 2.65 32.13
C MET A 832 48.04 1.65 33.06
N LEU A 833 48.10 0.37 32.70
CA LEU A 833 48.83 -0.63 33.48
C LEU A 833 50.32 -0.23 33.57
N GLY A 834 50.92 0.06 32.41
CA GLY A 834 52.29 0.56 32.27
C GLY A 834 53.36 -0.41 32.76
N ASP A 835 54.61 -0.04 32.55
CA ASP A 835 55.77 -0.85 32.95
C ASP A 835 55.88 -0.98 34.48
N ASP A 836 55.54 0.08 35.21
CA ASP A 836 55.53 0.08 36.69
C ASP A 836 54.52 -0.94 37.24
N GLY A 837 53.29 -0.95 36.69
CA GLY A 837 52.26 -1.90 37.11
C GLY A 837 52.61 -3.35 36.76
N LEU A 838 53.31 -3.56 35.64
CA LEU A 838 53.82 -4.88 35.26
C LEU A 838 54.97 -5.33 36.17
N THR A 839 55.86 -4.42 36.56
CA THR A 839 56.96 -4.65 37.51
C THR A 839 56.45 -5.05 38.89
N ASP A 840 55.48 -4.29 39.41
CA ASP A 840 54.81 -4.59 40.69
C ASP A 840 54.14 -5.97 40.66
N LEU A 841 53.49 -6.31 39.54
CA LEU A 841 52.86 -7.61 39.35
C LEU A 841 53.89 -8.75 39.34
N LEU A 842 54.98 -8.57 38.61
CA LEU A 842 56.02 -9.59 38.45
C LEU A 842 56.75 -9.86 39.76
N THR A 843 56.91 -8.86 40.63
CA THR A 843 57.45 -9.02 42.00
C THR A 843 56.67 -10.07 42.82
N THR A 844 55.38 -10.26 42.54
CA THR A 844 54.53 -11.27 43.22
C THR A 844 54.59 -12.67 42.60
N CYS A 845 55.44 -12.88 41.60
CA CYS A 845 55.51 -14.11 40.82
C CYS A 845 56.75 -14.97 41.12
N THR A 846 57.47 -14.69 42.21
CA THR A 846 58.67 -15.46 42.60
C THR A 846 58.35 -16.94 42.82
N GLY A 847 59.20 -17.82 42.29
CA GLY A 847 59.05 -19.27 42.39
C GLY A 847 57.94 -19.89 41.51
N LEU A 848 57.24 -19.11 40.69
CA LEU A 848 56.25 -19.62 39.75
C LEU A 848 56.92 -20.19 38.48
N THR A 849 56.29 -21.18 37.85
CA THR A 849 56.70 -21.68 36.53
C THR A 849 56.45 -20.62 35.44
N ALA A 850 57.13 -20.71 34.30
CA ALA A 850 56.93 -19.79 33.17
C ALA A 850 55.44 -19.62 32.80
N GLY A 851 54.70 -20.72 32.70
CA GLY A 851 53.27 -20.68 32.39
C GLY A 851 52.39 -20.09 33.49
N ALA A 852 52.74 -20.31 34.76
CA ALA A 852 52.04 -19.68 35.87
C ALA A 852 52.25 -18.16 35.88
N VAL A 853 53.44 -17.68 35.52
CA VAL A 853 53.74 -16.25 35.32
C VAL A 853 52.91 -15.68 34.17
N ALA A 854 52.97 -16.27 32.98
CA ALA A 854 52.21 -15.80 31.82
C ALA A 854 50.70 -15.73 32.11
N ALA A 855 50.13 -16.78 32.71
CA ALA A 855 48.72 -16.80 33.09
C ALA A 855 48.35 -15.78 34.19
N ARG A 856 49.29 -15.45 35.09
CA ARG A 856 49.10 -14.44 36.12
C ARG A 856 49.08 -13.03 35.53
N VAL A 857 49.96 -12.76 34.56
CA VAL A 857 49.99 -11.51 33.79
C VAL A 857 48.68 -11.34 33.02
N LEU A 858 48.27 -12.35 32.25
CA LEU A 858 47.01 -12.32 31.50
C LEU A 858 45.80 -11.98 32.41
N ARG A 859 45.67 -12.69 33.53
CA ARG A 859 44.57 -12.43 34.48
C ARG A 859 44.61 -11.03 35.09
N ALA A 860 45.78 -10.45 35.25
CA ALA A 860 45.90 -9.08 35.76
C ALA A 860 45.43 -8.06 34.72
N VAL A 861 45.81 -8.23 33.45
CA VAL A 861 45.34 -7.41 32.33
C VAL A 861 43.82 -7.50 32.18
N GLU A 862 43.25 -8.69 32.20
CA GLU A 862 41.79 -8.90 32.09
C GLU A 862 41.02 -8.22 33.22
N ARG A 863 41.57 -8.22 34.43
CA ARG A 863 40.95 -7.58 35.60
C ARG A 863 41.17 -6.08 35.66
N PHE A 864 42.10 -5.55 34.87
CA PHE A 864 42.46 -4.13 34.91
C PHE A 864 41.33 -3.24 34.39
N ALA A 865 40.54 -3.71 33.42
CA ALA A 865 39.37 -2.99 32.91
C ALA A 865 38.25 -3.94 32.47
N ALA A 866 37.00 -3.51 32.62
CA ALA A 866 35.80 -4.30 32.34
C ALA A 866 35.48 -4.47 30.85
N GLU A 867 35.95 -3.55 30.01
CA GLU A 867 35.76 -3.61 28.55
C GLU A 867 36.68 -4.67 27.92
N PRO A 868 36.37 -5.23 26.73
CA PRO A 868 37.29 -6.13 26.03
C PRO A 868 38.65 -5.46 25.72
N ALA A 869 39.68 -6.27 25.47
CA ALA A 869 40.97 -5.74 25.00
C ALA A 869 40.79 -5.12 23.60
N SER A 870 41.28 -3.91 23.42
CA SER A 870 41.25 -3.19 22.15
C SER A 870 42.39 -3.57 21.22
N ASP A 871 43.43 -4.22 21.74
CA ASP A 871 44.66 -4.55 21.02
C ASP A 871 45.12 -5.98 21.30
N ASP A 872 45.88 -6.55 20.35
CA ASP A 872 46.42 -7.89 20.47
C ASP A 872 47.42 -7.98 21.62
N MET A 873 47.66 -9.20 22.09
CA MET A 873 48.55 -9.40 23.23
C MET A 873 49.36 -10.67 23.03
N ALA A 874 50.69 -10.55 23.13
CA ALA A 874 51.59 -11.68 23.26
C ALA A 874 52.36 -11.59 24.58
N ILE A 875 52.39 -12.68 25.35
CA ILE A 875 53.12 -12.80 26.61
C ILE A 875 54.03 -14.01 26.48
N LEU A 876 55.34 -13.78 26.45
CA LEU A 876 56.38 -14.80 26.43
C LEU A 876 57.08 -14.82 27.79
N ALA A 877 57.04 -15.96 28.48
CA ALA A 877 57.76 -16.17 29.73
C ALA A 877 58.79 -17.28 29.56
N MET A 878 60.02 -17.02 29.99
CA MET A 878 61.11 -18.00 30.03
C MET A 878 61.65 -18.10 31.45
N ARG A 879 61.80 -19.32 31.97
CA ARG A 879 62.35 -19.58 33.30
C ARG A 879 63.43 -20.63 33.24
N VAL A 880 64.51 -20.41 33.97
CA VAL A 880 65.51 -21.44 34.20
C VAL A 880 65.08 -22.21 35.46
N PRO A 881 64.76 -23.51 35.41
CA PRO A 881 64.37 -24.27 36.59
C PRO A 881 65.56 -24.44 37.54
N GLU A 882 65.28 -24.51 38.84
CA GLU A 882 66.29 -24.92 39.83
C GLU A 882 66.69 -26.37 39.56
N LEU A 883 68.00 -26.66 39.57
CA LEU A 883 68.49 -28.02 39.50
C LEU A 883 67.97 -28.78 40.74
N GLU A 884 67.06 -29.73 40.55
CA GLU A 884 66.75 -30.72 41.58
C GLU A 884 68.03 -31.50 41.86
N LEU A 885 68.68 -31.19 42.98
CA LEU A 885 69.70 -32.06 43.55
C LEU A 885 69.00 -33.36 43.97
N GLU A 886 69.23 -34.45 43.22
CA GLU A 886 68.85 -35.81 43.63
C GLU A 886 69.36 -36.19 45.03
#